data_AF-A0A4R3JEZ2-F1
#
_entry.id   AF-A0A4R3JEZ2-F1
#
_cell.length_a   1.000
_cell.length_b   1.000
_cell.length_c   1.000
_cell.angle_alpha   90.00
_cell.angle_beta   90.00
_cell.angle_gamma   90.00
#
_symmetry.space_group_name_H-M   'P 1'
#
loop_
_entity.id
_entity.type
_entity.pdbx_description
1 polymer ?
#
loop_
_entity_poly.entity_id
_entity_poly.type
_entity_poly.pdbx_seq_one_letter_code
_entity_poly.pdbx_strand_id
1 'polypeptide(L)'
;MYHALPNNHGLSGEVEASPLVRRDDATGTPSLTHAQYEGLAHGVARSESMLLVAPTSSGKTEVGLIAIASWLRADRNYIRKTVYLVSHRALARQKHKDLLKPEMLAAFGIEPADMVMSNGDLTIDGNGAVPEAPLNARVLIATYEKFLALLASNGHQPDMTHYCVVADECQLIGDNHRGREVEILLTLIKQANCGQFVGLSAVLSELDVNHLSTWLEITPVVVDTREVPLSYELRTTTAKYVWRTDGPEQVVNTGEALPRGTLDILAELSQDPANNLPVAVFCMSKPRVKALAEGWAQRCGVAPVEDAITRDLFGETTSLGENLAAFLPHSFAMHTTDLIDTERALVEDRLENNQIAVVFATSTLAQGLNFPFKTVVFDHWARWDSGQGGRVPITRSELRNMAGRAGRLGMGDTEGRVILTAQQGFPENFPTQYLGNSLDDLITPRLVPEWFDLIALQLLAAKIAANMDELLAFMDASLSGYLLRDNTQNFDAYLRNHLTEALTKLIQWGYVLGADALTVTDLGQAVARSGLQPKSANFFQNYLTQYRDHLLALLPPSVPLEGLEQQQEIPDWNVQDSDLVFLLSHLISTSPEYEDRDTTRRYLPYPLEVWRESNRAIRHQAILSIQPWDAGITAVNGSDIVADWVQGGSMRDFELSFGDDRRPLTGGQIAGMLRDLAAFMSGLGDVLEALTATTNAHLPALLTLVPSDDVRRELRRLLRRIRQLARQITVGIPEEVLWMLELDDANGEPLLKRSEILALNQHDITSLEDLLGAGRAADFNAAMTEVNVPQEKRAAIRVAARASRVKRTDQIKNRLLKDLGPIQCQDLINTYFTSRETIFEDAVASCLDCVEITILERDGDAQLRFPDFVVDIIENSPVVMESKSKEGDREVPLGEATDVGGKAAAHGLNRHPMVTICQPYVATDVPGKIKRAQDLSVVNAEDLAQVLAALKLGRITKERFYDWITTPGQPRFDDLFRP
;
A
#
# COMPACT_ATOMS: atom_id res chain seq x y z
N MET A 1 33.71 20.40 1.26
CA MET A 1 34.24 19.09 0.80
C MET A 1 35.60 18.84 1.43
N TYR A 2 35.85 17.60 1.85
CA TYR A 2 37.15 17.09 2.31
C TYR A 2 37.82 16.32 1.19
N HIS A 3 39.11 16.59 0.94
CA HIS A 3 39.88 15.96 -0.14
C HIS A 3 40.73 14.76 0.32
N ALA A 4 40.38 14.17 1.47
CA ALA A 4 41.07 13.03 2.06
C ALA A 4 40.09 12.19 2.90
N LEU A 5 40.42 10.91 3.05
CA LEU A 5 39.72 10.00 3.97
C LEU A 5 40.17 10.28 5.42
N PRO A 6 39.29 10.15 6.42
CA PRO A 6 39.69 10.24 7.81
C PRO A 6 40.63 9.08 8.19
N ASN A 7 41.51 9.32 9.16
CA ASN A 7 42.34 8.26 9.71
C ASN A 7 41.45 7.12 10.25
N ASN A 8 41.82 5.87 9.98
CA ASN A 8 41.05 4.69 10.39
C ASN A 8 39.61 4.64 9.81
N HIS A 9 39.38 5.19 8.60
CA HIS A 9 38.05 5.24 7.96
C HIS A 9 37.34 3.88 7.83
N GLY A 10 38.05 2.75 7.81
CA GLY A 10 37.47 1.40 7.87
C GLY A 10 36.87 0.86 6.57
N LEU A 11 37.08 1.53 5.43
CA LEU A 11 36.60 1.07 4.13
C LEU A 11 37.49 -0.06 3.58
N SER A 12 36.89 -1.05 2.92
CA SER A 12 37.64 -2.01 2.11
C SER A 12 38.08 -1.38 0.78
N GLY A 13 39.03 -1.99 0.09
CA GLY A 13 39.50 -1.51 -1.22
C GLY A 13 38.38 -1.45 -2.27
N GLU A 14 37.45 -2.40 -2.25
CA GLU A 14 36.30 -2.43 -3.16
C GLU A 14 35.33 -1.28 -2.88
N VAL A 15 35.02 -1.01 -1.60
CA VAL A 15 34.10 0.07 -1.23
C VAL A 15 34.74 1.43 -1.51
N GLU A 16 36.03 1.59 -1.25
CA GLU A 16 36.78 2.84 -1.51
C GLU A 16 36.94 3.15 -3.01
N ALA A 17 36.96 2.12 -3.85
CA ALA A 17 36.99 2.25 -5.31
C ALA A 17 35.60 2.43 -5.94
N SER A 18 34.53 2.26 -5.16
CA SER A 18 33.16 2.34 -5.64
C SER A 18 32.65 3.78 -5.80
N PRO A 19 31.52 4.00 -6.50
CA PRO A 19 30.90 5.33 -6.61
C PRO A 19 30.46 5.95 -5.28
N LEU A 20 30.42 5.17 -4.19
CA LEU A 20 30.07 5.66 -2.85
C LEU A 20 31.11 6.65 -2.29
N VAL A 21 32.36 6.55 -2.73
CA VAL A 21 33.43 7.50 -2.43
C VAL A 21 33.72 8.28 -3.69
N ARG A 22 33.08 9.45 -3.82
CA ARG A 22 33.33 10.34 -4.96
C ARG A 22 34.81 10.72 -5.00
N ARG A 23 35.40 10.75 -6.20
CA ARG A 23 36.75 11.25 -6.43
C ARG A 23 36.70 12.49 -7.30
N ASP A 24 37.68 13.36 -7.12
CA ASP A 24 37.85 14.54 -7.97
C ASP A 24 38.47 14.13 -9.31
N ASP A 25 37.84 14.54 -10.42
CA ASP A 25 38.22 14.09 -11.77
C ASP A 25 39.62 14.55 -12.19
N ALA A 26 40.12 15.66 -11.62
CA ALA A 26 41.42 16.23 -11.97
C ALA A 26 42.57 15.61 -11.17
N THR A 27 42.32 15.24 -9.91
CA THR A 27 43.35 14.81 -8.96
C THR A 27 43.27 13.33 -8.56
N GLY A 28 42.12 12.68 -8.78
CA GLY A 28 41.85 11.30 -8.37
C GLY A 28 41.72 11.11 -6.85
N THR A 29 41.83 12.18 -6.06
CA THR A 29 41.71 12.13 -4.61
C THR A 29 40.25 11.99 -4.18
N PRO A 30 39.96 11.31 -3.06
CA PRO A 30 38.62 11.28 -2.47
C PRO A 30 38.08 12.69 -2.26
N SER A 31 36.79 12.90 -2.52
CA SER A 31 36.07 14.17 -2.36
C SER A 31 34.79 13.89 -1.59
N LEU A 32 34.88 14.01 -0.27
CA LEU A 32 33.80 13.69 0.65
C LEU A 32 33.04 14.94 1.09
N THR A 33 31.74 14.81 1.27
CA THR A 33 30.97 15.81 2.01
C THR A 33 31.35 15.79 3.49
N HIS A 34 30.99 16.84 4.24
CA HIS A 34 31.19 16.87 5.69
C HIS A 34 30.48 15.69 6.38
N ALA A 35 29.25 15.38 5.99
CA ALA A 35 28.51 14.26 6.59
C ALA A 35 29.18 12.90 6.31
N GLN A 36 29.72 12.70 5.10
CA GLN A 36 30.47 11.49 4.75
C GLN A 36 31.76 11.36 5.56
N TYR A 37 32.52 12.45 5.68
CA TYR A 37 33.76 12.46 6.45
C TYR A 37 33.49 12.16 7.93
N GLU A 38 32.52 12.86 8.54
CA GLU A 38 32.17 12.66 9.95
C GLU A 38 31.62 11.26 10.22
N GLY A 39 30.77 10.72 9.33
CA GLY A 39 30.28 9.35 9.45
C GLY A 39 31.41 8.30 9.42
N LEU A 40 32.39 8.46 8.51
CA LEU A 40 33.57 7.59 8.45
C LEU A 40 34.48 7.73 9.69
N ALA A 41 34.69 8.96 10.17
CA ALA A 41 35.46 9.21 11.38
C ALA A 41 34.84 8.51 12.60
N HIS A 42 33.52 8.60 12.73
CA HIS A 42 32.72 7.94 13.79
C HIS A 42 32.41 6.47 13.50
N GLY A 43 33.05 5.86 12.49
CA GLY A 43 33.09 4.40 12.36
C GLY A 43 31.91 3.75 11.66
N VAL A 44 31.20 4.50 10.80
CA VAL A 44 30.10 3.91 10.02
C VAL A 44 30.55 2.69 9.19
N ALA A 45 31.77 2.70 8.66
CA ALA A 45 32.32 1.55 7.93
C ALA A 45 32.92 0.46 8.85
N ARG A 46 33.11 0.77 10.14
CA ARG A 46 33.62 -0.15 11.17
C ARG A 46 32.51 -0.88 11.93
N SER A 47 31.28 -0.81 11.43
CA SER A 47 30.09 -1.35 12.09
C SER A 47 29.70 -0.65 13.39
N GLU A 48 30.09 0.62 13.59
CA GLU A 48 29.61 1.43 14.72
C GLU A 48 28.22 2.01 14.42
N SER A 49 27.33 1.99 15.41
CA SER A 49 25.97 2.53 15.32
C SER A 49 25.93 4.03 15.60
N MET A 50 25.16 4.78 14.82
CA MET A 50 25.09 6.24 14.95
C MET A 50 23.75 6.85 14.52
N LEU A 51 23.44 8.02 15.07
CA LEU A 51 22.41 8.93 14.60
C LEU A 51 23.07 10.11 13.91
N LEU A 52 23.08 10.11 12.57
CA LEU A 52 23.62 11.20 11.76
C LEU A 52 22.54 12.24 11.49
N VAL A 53 22.72 13.45 12.03
CA VAL A 53 21.86 14.60 11.79
C VAL A 53 22.62 15.62 10.95
N ALA A 54 22.15 15.85 9.72
CA ALA A 54 22.79 16.80 8.82
C ALA A 54 21.78 17.43 7.85
N PRO A 55 21.99 18.65 7.34
CA PRO A 55 21.12 19.28 6.36
C PRO A 55 20.81 18.42 5.12
N THR A 56 19.70 18.67 4.45
CA THR A 56 19.43 18.03 3.14
C THR A 56 20.51 18.37 2.13
N SER A 57 20.85 17.40 1.26
CA SER A 57 21.92 17.52 0.26
C SER A 57 23.36 17.55 0.82
N SER A 58 23.57 17.10 2.06
CA SER A 58 24.90 16.95 2.68
C SER A 58 25.54 15.56 2.51
N GLY A 59 24.92 14.63 1.79
CA GLY A 59 25.46 13.27 1.58
C GLY A 59 25.05 12.21 2.61
N LYS A 60 23.93 12.42 3.35
CA LYS A 60 23.43 11.48 4.36
C LYS A 60 23.13 10.09 3.80
N THR A 61 22.47 10.04 2.65
CA THR A 61 22.11 8.79 1.97
C THR A 61 23.37 7.97 1.70
N GLU A 62 24.43 8.60 1.20
CA GLU A 62 25.71 7.96 0.90
C GLU A 62 26.36 7.38 2.16
N VAL A 63 26.24 8.02 3.33
CA VAL A 63 26.70 7.43 4.60
C VAL A 63 25.98 6.12 4.92
N GLY A 64 24.66 6.07 4.75
CA GLY A 64 23.89 4.84 4.91
C GLY A 64 24.30 3.75 3.92
N LEU A 65 24.55 4.11 2.65
CA LEU A 65 25.01 3.17 1.63
C LEU A 65 26.43 2.65 1.91
N ILE A 66 27.32 3.50 2.44
CA ILE A 66 28.64 3.09 2.92
C ILE A 66 28.51 2.09 4.07
N ALA A 67 27.58 2.30 5.00
CA ALA A 67 27.30 1.35 6.08
C ALA A 67 26.92 -0.02 5.52
N ILE A 68 25.97 -0.05 4.57
CA ILE A 68 25.51 -1.29 3.92
C ILE A 68 26.65 -1.99 3.18
N ALA A 69 27.38 -1.25 2.33
CA ALA A 69 28.48 -1.82 1.56
C ALA A 69 29.58 -2.40 2.47
N SER A 70 30.01 -1.62 3.47
CA SER A 70 31.06 -2.04 4.40
C SER A 70 30.60 -3.21 5.27
N TRP A 71 29.32 -3.21 5.68
CA TRP A 71 28.73 -4.32 6.41
C TRP A 71 28.77 -5.61 5.59
N LEU A 72 28.28 -5.60 4.35
CA LEU A 72 28.23 -6.78 3.47
C LEU A 72 29.61 -7.29 3.06
N ARG A 73 30.60 -6.38 2.93
CA ARG A 73 31.98 -6.70 2.52
C ARG A 73 32.88 -7.16 3.66
N ALA A 74 32.48 -6.96 4.91
CA ALA A 74 33.28 -7.40 6.04
C ALA A 74 33.33 -8.94 6.11
N ASP A 75 34.54 -9.49 6.20
CA ASP A 75 34.76 -10.92 6.30
C ASP A 75 34.32 -11.46 7.67
N ARG A 76 33.33 -12.36 7.68
CA ARG A 76 32.77 -12.99 8.88
C ARG A 76 32.26 -14.40 8.55
N ASN A 77 32.23 -15.26 9.58
CA ASN A 77 31.75 -16.65 9.48
C ASN A 77 30.22 -16.80 9.41
N TYR A 78 29.47 -15.74 9.11
CA TYR A 78 28.00 -15.76 9.07
C TYR A 78 27.46 -14.87 7.95
N ILE A 79 26.26 -15.19 7.47
CA ILE A 79 25.60 -14.41 6.42
C ILE A 79 25.15 -13.07 7.01
N ARG A 80 25.69 -11.98 6.45
CA ARG A 80 25.31 -10.62 6.79
C ARG A 80 24.12 -10.16 5.96
N LYS A 81 23.16 -9.52 6.61
CA LYS A 81 21.96 -8.97 6.00
C LYS A 81 21.87 -7.47 6.27
N THR A 82 21.19 -6.74 5.41
CA THR A 82 20.92 -5.31 5.60
C THR A 82 19.46 -4.96 5.34
N VAL A 83 18.96 -3.95 6.07
CA VAL A 83 17.63 -3.37 5.86
C VAL A 83 17.79 -1.86 5.66
N TYR A 84 17.36 -1.35 4.50
CA TYR A 84 17.25 0.08 4.23
C TYR A 84 15.78 0.49 4.40
N LEU A 85 15.49 1.20 5.48
CA LEU A 85 14.16 1.72 5.78
C LEU A 85 13.97 3.09 5.11
N VAL A 86 12.86 3.26 4.39
CA VAL A 86 12.50 4.49 3.70
C VAL A 86 11.14 5.03 4.15
N SER A 87 10.96 6.34 3.99
CA SER A 87 9.76 7.06 4.39
C SER A 87 8.54 6.78 3.51
N HIS A 88 8.68 6.51 2.20
CA HIS A 88 7.53 6.37 1.31
C HIS A 88 7.74 5.27 0.25
N ARG A 89 6.63 4.76 -0.30
CA ARG A 89 6.64 3.70 -1.33
C ARG A 89 7.37 4.13 -2.61
N ALA A 90 7.17 5.38 -3.05
CA ALA A 90 7.87 5.94 -4.20
C ALA A 90 9.39 5.96 -3.99
N LEU A 91 9.84 6.36 -2.79
CA LEU A 91 11.26 6.35 -2.43
C LEU A 91 11.81 4.91 -2.39
N ALA A 92 11.04 3.92 -1.94
CA ALA A 92 11.44 2.51 -1.99
C ALA A 92 11.71 2.07 -3.44
N ARG A 93 10.79 2.40 -4.36
CA ARG A 93 10.93 2.08 -5.79
C ARG A 93 12.15 2.76 -6.42
N GLN A 94 12.34 4.04 -6.12
CA GLN A 94 13.49 4.81 -6.60
C GLN A 94 14.80 4.19 -6.11
N LYS A 95 14.93 3.93 -4.80
CA LYS A 95 16.14 3.33 -4.22
C LYS A 95 16.40 1.94 -4.76
N HIS A 96 15.36 1.12 -4.95
CA HIS A 96 15.52 -0.19 -5.58
C HIS A 96 16.11 -0.05 -6.99
N LYS A 97 15.54 0.82 -7.84
CA LYS A 97 16.06 1.07 -9.18
C LYS A 97 17.50 1.60 -9.17
N ASP A 98 17.83 2.52 -8.27
CA ASP A 98 19.17 3.11 -8.19
C ASP A 98 20.23 2.12 -7.70
N LEU A 99 19.88 1.25 -6.75
CA LEU A 99 20.82 0.29 -6.15
C LEU A 99 21.01 -0.99 -6.98
N LEU A 100 20.13 -1.24 -7.96
CA LEU A 100 20.31 -2.30 -8.96
C LEU A 100 21.32 -1.95 -10.06
N LYS A 101 21.86 -0.73 -10.09
CA LYS A 101 22.90 -0.36 -11.06
C LYS A 101 24.15 -1.26 -10.87
N PRO A 102 24.82 -1.70 -11.95
CA PRO A 102 25.94 -2.64 -11.87
C PRO A 102 27.06 -2.19 -10.92
N GLU A 103 27.39 -0.90 -10.92
CA GLU A 103 28.40 -0.35 -10.00
C GLU A 103 28.02 -0.45 -8.52
N MET A 104 26.73 -0.39 -8.19
CA MET A 104 26.21 -0.51 -6.83
C MET A 104 26.17 -1.96 -6.36
N LEU A 105 25.70 -2.88 -7.21
CA LEU A 105 25.75 -4.32 -6.96
C LEU A 105 27.21 -4.78 -6.75
N ALA A 106 28.12 -4.27 -7.57
CA ALA A 106 29.54 -4.49 -7.41
C ALA A 106 30.09 -3.90 -6.11
N ALA A 107 29.64 -2.72 -5.65
CA ALA A 107 30.06 -2.19 -4.35
C ALA A 107 29.62 -3.13 -3.20
N PHE A 108 28.38 -3.62 -3.26
CA PHE A 108 27.80 -4.49 -2.24
C PHE A 108 28.30 -5.94 -2.29
N GLY A 109 28.77 -6.42 -3.45
CA GLY A 109 29.18 -7.81 -3.64
C GLY A 109 28.00 -8.78 -3.60
N ILE A 110 26.92 -8.41 -4.30
CA ILE A 110 25.67 -9.16 -4.37
C ILE A 110 25.17 -9.22 -5.82
N GLU A 111 24.31 -10.19 -6.10
CA GLU A 111 23.58 -10.27 -7.38
C GLU A 111 22.19 -9.62 -7.27
N PRO A 112 21.51 -9.28 -8.39
CA PRO A 112 20.16 -8.70 -8.35
C PRO A 112 19.15 -9.51 -7.52
N ALA A 113 19.25 -10.85 -7.57
CA ALA A 113 18.37 -11.75 -6.82
C ALA A 113 18.53 -11.67 -5.28
N ASP A 114 19.66 -11.16 -4.79
CA ASP A 114 19.93 -11.00 -3.35
C ASP A 114 19.27 -9.74 -2.77
N MET A 115 18.75 -8.86 -3.62
CA MET A 115 18.10 -7.60 -3.26
C MET A 115 16.59 -7.73 -3.40
N VAL A 116 15.85 -7.32 -2.37
CA VAL A 116 14.39 -7.32 -2.35
C VAL A 116 13.88 -5.94 -1.99
N MET A 117 12.89 -5.45 -2.73
CA MET A 117 12.07 -4.31 -2.33
C MET A 117 10.73 -4.84 -1.80
N SER A 118 10.34 -4.41 -0.61
CA SER A 118 9.02 -4.65 -0.05
C SER A 118 8.39 -3.34 0.39
N ASN A 119 7.36 -2.89 -0.32
CA ASN A 119 6.54 -1.75 0.06
C ASN A 119 5.09 -2.20 0.28
N GLY A 120 4.22 -1.27 0.67
CA GLY A 120 2.81 -1.60 0.94
C GLY A 120 2.02 -2.14 -0.26
N ASP A 121 2.54 -2.01 -1.50
CA ASP A 121 1.86 -2.44 -2.73
C ASP A 121 2.48 -3.69 -3.36
N LEU A 122 3.81 -3.84 -3.25
CA LEU A 122 4.57 -4.83 -4.00
C LEU A 122 5.73 -5.37 -3.17
N THR A 123 6.01 -6.66 -3.32
CA THR A 123 7.25 -7.28 -2.84
C THR A 123 7.90 -8.03 -3.98
N ILE A 124 9.06 -7.56 -4.44
CA ILE A 124 9.80 -8.13 -5.58
C ILE A 124 11.30 -8.16 -5.31
N ASP A 125 11.99 -9.10 -5.93
CA ASP A 125 13.46 -9.14 -6.02
C ASP A 125 13.98 -8.26 -7.17
N GLY A 126 15.31 -8.18 -7.30
CA GLY A 126 15.97 -7.42 -8.36
C GLY A 126 15.74 -7.95 -9.78
N ASN A 127 15.17 -9.15 -9.94
CA ASN A 127 14.76 -9.70 -11.23
C ASN A 127 13.26 -9.49 -11.51
N GLY A 128 12.52 -8.88 -10.59
CA GLY A 128 11.08 -8.66 -10.69
C GLY A 128 10.21 -9.84 -10.25
N ALA A 129 10.79 -10.89 -9.66
CA ALA A 129 10.03 -12.02 -9.12
C ALA A 129 9.57 -11.75 -7.68
N VAL A 130 8.44 -12.32 -7.27
CA VAL A 130 7.96 -12.23 -5.88
C VAL A 130 8.73 -13.23 -5.02
N PRO A 131 9.54 -12.79 -4.03
CA PRO A 131 10.32 -13.69 -3.20
C PRO A 131 9.44 -14.37 -2.14
N GLU A 132 9.66 -15.66 -1.90
CA GLU A 132 8.92 -16.45 -0.89
C GLU A 132 9.22 -16.01 0.54
N ALA A 133 10.47 -15.63 0.82
CA ALA A 133 10.93 -15.22 2.14
C ALA A 133 11.68 -13.89 2.05
N PRO A 134 10.97 -12.74 1.99
CA PRO A 134 11.58 -11.41 1.84
C PRO A 134 12.65 -11.10 2.90
N LEU A 135 12.48 -11.59 4.14
CA LEU A 135 13.43 -11.42 5.25
C LEU A 135 14.76 -12.19 5.08
N ASN A 136 14.84 -13.08 4.09
CA ASN A 136 16.07 -13.82 3.75
C ASN A 136 16.96 -13.09 2.74
N ALA A 137 16.49 -11.98 2.16
CA ALA A 137 17.29 -11.15 1.28
C ALA A 137 18.58 -10.66 1.99
N ARG A 138 19.67 -10.54 1.23
CA ARG A 138 20.90 -9.91 1.74
C ARG A 138 20.71 -8.40 1.87
N VAL A 139 19.95 -7.80 0.96
CA VAL A 139 19.56 -6.38 1.01
C VAL A 139 18.04 -6.26 0.90
N LEU A 140 17.39 -5.80 1.96
CA LEU A 140 15.95 -5.51 1.98
C LEU A 140 15.72 -4.00 2.00
N ILE A 141 15.03 -3.47 0.99
CA ILE A 141 14.56 -2.08 0.96
C ILE A 141 13.08 -2.09 1.32
N ALA A 142 12.70 -1.44 2.41
CA ALA A 142 11.33 -1.47 2.88
C ALA A 142 10.85 -0.14 3.46
N THR A 143 9.54 0.11 3.43
CA THR A 143 8.97 1.16 4.29
C THR A 143 8.95 0.68 5.73
N TYR A 144 8.97 1.61 6.70
CA TYR A 144 8.93 1.29 8.14
C TYR A 144 7.78 0.33 8.47
N GLU A 145 6.57 0.65 8.00
CA GLU A 145 5.35 -0.12 8.25
C GLU A 145 5.44 -1.53 7.65
N LYS A 146 5.99 -1.63 6.43
CA LYS A 146 6.11 -2.93 5.75
C LYS A 146 7.13 -3.82 6.43
N PHE A 147 8.26 -3.26 6.89
CA PHE A 147 9.24 -4.04 7.64
C PHE A 147 8.69 -4.51 8.98
N LEU A 148 7.97 -3.64 9.72
CA LEU A 148 7.27 -4.03 10.94
C LEU A 148 6.29 -5.19 10.70
N ALA A 149 5.48 -5.11 9.63
CA ALA A 149 4.55 -6.18 9.26
C ALA A 149 5.27 -7.50 8.94
N LEU A 150 6.40 -7.44 8.24
CA LEU A 150 7.23 -8.63 7.96
C LEU A 150 7.77 -9.26 9.26
N LEU A 151 8.28 -8.44 10.19
CA LEU A 151 8.76 -8.94 11.49
C LEU A 151 7.63 -9.58 12.31
N ALA A 152 6.45 -8.93 12.35
CA ALA A 152 5.29 -9.44 13.06
C ALA A 152 4.80 -10.79 12.50
N SER A 153 4.91 -11.01 11.19
CA SER A 153 4.51 -12.27 10.54
C SER A 153 5.42 -13.45 10.86
N ASN A 154 6.68 -13.20 11.27
CA ASN A 154 7.67 -14.24 11.59
C ASN A 154 7.38 -14.95 12.94
N GLY A 155 6.50 -14.37 13.76
CA GLY A 155 5.95 -14.99 14.97
C GLY A 155 6.93 -15.21 16.12
N HIS A 156 8.13 -14.64 16.07
CA HIS A 156 9.10 -14.62 17.17
C HIS A 156 9.94 -13.35 17.05
N GLN A 157 10.52 -12.89 18.16
CA GLN A 157 11.46 -11.77 18.15
C GLN A 157 12.67 -12.12 17.25
N PRO A 158 12.97 -11.32 16.21
CA PRO A 158 14.08 -11.60 15.32
C PRO A 158 15.42 -11.36 16.05
N ASP A 159 16.38 -12.27 15.91
CA ASP A 159 17.78 -11.96 16.24
C ASP A 159 18.36 -11.08 15.13
N MET A 160 18.70 -9.83 15.46
CA MET A 160 19.23 -8.86 14.52
C MET A 160 20.75 -8.65 14.65
N THR A 161 21.45 -9.51 15.40
CA THR A 161 22.92 -9.44 15.59
C THR A 161 23.70 -9.47 14.26
N HIS A 162 23.13 -10.03 13.20
CA HIS A 162 23.73 -10.13 11.87
C HIS A 162 23.18 -9.12 10.85
N TYR A 163 22.42 -8.12 11.32
CA TYR A 163 21.80 -7.09 10.50
C TYR A 163 22.50 -5.74 10.63
N CYS A 164 22.64 -5.04 9.49
CA CYS A 164 22.83 -3.59 9.45
C CYS A 164 21.52 -2.94 9.04
N VAL A 165 20.97 -2.07 9.88
CA VAL A 165 19.75 -1.32 9.59
C VAL A 165 20.10 0.15 9.36
N VAL A 166 19.72 0.65 8.19
CA VAL A 166 19.77 2.08 7.85
C VAL A 166 18.36 2.63 7.91
N ALA A 167 18.10 3.56 8.82
CA ALA A 167 16.81 4.21 9.02
C ALA A 167 16.84 5.62 8.40
N ASP A 168 16.37 5.75 7.16
CA ASP A 168 16.30 7.04 6.46
C ASP A 168 15.10 7.87 6.96
N GLU A 169 15.27 9.19 7.02
CA GLU A 169 14.32 10.13 7.62
C GLU A 169 13.85 9.70 9.02
N CYS A 170 14.79 9.33 9.91
CA CYS A 170 14.51 8.81 11.25
C CYS A 170 13.66 9.75 12.12
N GLN A 171 13.59 11.04 11.80
CA GLN A 171 12.67 12.00 12.44
C GLN A 171 11.19 11.69 12.23
N LEU A 172 10.84 10.76 11.33
CA LEU A 172 9.47 10.25 11.16
C LEU A 172 8.88 9.67 12.45
N ILE A 173 9.70 9.27 13.42
CA ILE A 173 9.22 8.88 14.76
C ILE A 173 8.41 10.00 15.44
N GLY A 174 8.70 11.26 15.10
CA GLY A 174 7.97 12.44 15.54
C GLY A 174 6.69 12.72 14.77
N ASP A 175 6.25 11.89 13.82
CA ASP A 175 5.00 12.10 13.07
C ASP A 175 3.77 11.67 13.90
N ASN A 176 2.69 12.45 13.84
CA ASN A 176 1.47 12.18 14.62
C ASN A 176 0.70 10.93 14.16
N HIS A 177 0.81 10.56 12.88
CA HIS A 177 0.05 9.44 12.30
C HIS A 177 0.89 8.17 12.19
N ARG A 178 2.15 8.31 11.77
CA ARG A 178 3.07 7.21 11.46
C ARG A 178 4.08 6.94 12.58
N GLY A 179 4.34 7.90 13.46
CA GLY A 179 5.36 7.82 14.49
C GLY A 179 5.19 6.64 15.43
N ARG A 180 3.94 6.20 15.70
CA ARG A 180 3.65 5.01 16.52
C ARG A 180 4.30 3.74 15.97
N GLU A 181 4.12 3.46 14.68
CA GLU A 181 4.64 2.24 14.05
C GLU A 181 6.16 2.30 13.92
N VAL A 182 6.70 3.49 13.62
CA VAL A 182 8.15 3.74 13.63
C VAL A 182 8.74 3.48 15.02
N GLU A 183 8.10 3.98 16.08
CA GLU A 183 8.56 3.78 17.45
C GLU A 183 8.53 2.30 17.85
N ILE A 184 7.44 1.57 17.57
CA ILE A 184 7.36 0.12 17.83
C ILE A 184 8.50 -0.61 17.11
N LEU A 185 8.70 -0.31 15.83
CA LEU A 185 9.76 -0.95 15.03
C LEU A 185 11.16 -0.67 15.59
N LEU A 186 11.46 0.59 15.90
CA LEU A 186 12.78 0.95 16.43
C LEU A 186 13.00 0.38 17.84
N THR A 187 11.96 0.26 18.66
CA THR A 187 12.00 -0.44 19.95
C THR A 187 12.35 -1.92 19.76
N LEU A 188 11.75 -2.59 18.76
CA LEU A 188 12.07 -3.98 18.43
C LEU A 188 13.50 -4.16 17.96
N ILE A 189 13.97 -3.28 17.07
CA ILE A 189 15.35 -3.33 16.55
C ILE A 189 16.36 -3.13 17.69
N LYS A 190 16.06 -2.22 18.63
CA LYS A 190 16.86 -2.02 19.83
C LYS A 190 16.93 -3.31 20.67
N GLN A 191 15.78 -3.89 21.00
CA GLN A 191 15.72 -5.11 21.82
C GLN A 191 16.30 -6.35 21.12
N ALA A 192 16.33 -6.35 19.78
CA ALA A 192 16.83 -7.44 18.94
C ALA A 192 18.37 -7.46 18.78
N ASN A 193 19.11 -6.59 19.48
CA ASN A 193 20.57 -6.47 19.41
C ASN A 193 21.09 -6.28 17.97
N CYS A 194 20.53 -5.31 17.25
CA CYS A 194 20.95 -5.00 15.88
C CYS A 194 22.48 -4.84 15.77
N GLY A 195 23.11 -5.57 14.85
CA GLY A 195 24.56 -5.58 14.67
C GLY A 195 25.14 -4.21 14.30
N GLN A 196 24.42 -3.42 13.51
CA GLN A 196 24.69 -2.00 13.29
C GLN A 196 23.40 -1.24 13.00
N PHE A 197 23.17 -0.10 13.66
CA PHE A 197 22.05 0.79 13.37
C PHE A 197 22.55 2.18 12.96
N VAL A 198 22.10 2.66 11.80
CA VAL A 198 22.43 3.99 11.27
C VAL A 198 21.14 4.77 11.04
N GLY A 199 20.81 5.69 11.95
CA GLY A 199 19.71 6.63 11.80
C GLY A 199 20.16 7.86 11.01
N LEU A 200 19.45 8.21 9.95
CA LEU A 200 19.71 9.40 9.14
C LEU A 200 18.57 10.41 9.36
N SER A 201 18.91 11.64 9.73
CA SER A 201 17.90 12.68 9.93
C SER A 201 18.33 14.02 9.35
N ALA A 202 17.37 14.75 8.79
CA ALA A 202 17.60 16.08 8.25
C ALA A 202 17.45 17.20 9.28
N VAL A 203 16.46 17.09 10.17
CA VAL A 203 16.10 18.15 11.11
C VAL A 203 15.61 17.54 12.42
N LEU A 204 16.39 17.73 13.48
CA LEU A 204 16.06 17.41 14.87
C LEU A 204 16.56 18.55 15.76
N SER A 205 15.88 18.77 16.89
CA SER A 205 16.40 19.66 17.94
C SER A 205 17.56 18.98 18.68
N GLU A 206 18.43 19.74 19.33
CA GLU A 206 19.51 19.18 20.16
C GLU A 206 18.97 18.24 21.24
N LEU A 207 17.80 18.58 21.81
CA LEU A 207 17.15 17.75 22.83
C LEU A 207 16.65 16.42 22.25
N ASP A 208 16.03 16.43 21.07
CA ASP A 208 15.57 15.20 20.42
C ASP A 208 16.73 14.33 19.96
N VAL A 209 17.84 14.93 19.50
CA VAL A 209 19.07 14.18 19.20
C VAL A 209 19.55 13.45 20.44
N ASN A 210 19.60 14.14 21.59
CA ASN A 210 20.00 13.53 22.86
C ASN A 210 19.01 12.43 23.30
N HIS A 211 17.70 12.69 23.23
CA HIS A 211 16.67 11.70 23.60
C HIS A 211 16.78 10.45 22.72
N LEU A 212 16.82 10.61 21.39
CA LEU A 212 16.87 9.48 20.46
C LEU A 212 18.18 8.70 20.56
N SER A 213 19.32 9.39 20.62
CA SER A 213 20.63 8.73 20.72
C SER A 213 20.80 7.99 22.05
N THR A 214 20.35 8.58 23.16
CA THR A 214 20.36 7.94 24.48
C THR A 214 19.42 6.75 24.53
N TRP A 215 18.19 6.93 24.04
CA TRP A 215 17.20 5.85 24.00
C TRP A 215 17.64 4.68 23.13
N LEU A 216 18.18 4.93 21.92
CA LEU A 216 18.67 3.89 21.02
C LEU A 216 20.05 3.35 21.40
N GLU A 217 20.74 3.99 22.34
CA GLU A 217 22.10 3.65 22.78
C GLU A 217 23.13 3.73 21.63
N ILE A 218 23.06 4.81 20.84
CA ILE A 218 23.90 5.04 19.65
C ILE A 218 24.62 6.39 19.71
N THR A 219 25.70 6.54 18.94
CA THR A 219 26.50 7.78 18.93
C THR A 219 25.79 8.87 18.10
N PRO A 220 25.50 10.06 18.66
CA PRO A 220 25.00 11.19 17.87
C PRO A 220 26.15 11.83 17.07
N VAL A 221 25.91 12.06 15.78
CA VAL A 221 26.82 12.78 14.87
C VAL A 221 26.05 13.93 14.25
N VAL A 222 26.32 15.16 14.68
CA VAL A 222 25.63 16.37 14.20
C VAL A 222 26.55 17.16 13.29
N VAL A 223 26.08 17.46 12.08
CA VAL A 223 26.82 18.20 11.06
C VAL A 223 25.98 19.37 10.60
N ASP A 224 26.31 20.59 11.02
CA ASP A 224 25.54 21.79 10.67
C ASP A 224 25.88 22.39 9.30
N THR A 225 27.00 21.96 8.70
CA THR A 225 27.50 22.47 7.43
C THR A 225 26.78 21.86 6.23
N ARG A 226 26.51 22.68 5.21
CA ARG A 226 25.98 22.26 3.91
C ARG A 226 26.95 22.64 2.80
N GLU A 227 27.14 21.76 1.82
CA GLU A 227 28.10 21.98 0.71
C GLU A 227 27.66 23.09 -0.27
N VAL A 228 26.36 23.20 -0.52
CA VAL A 228 25.78 24.30 -1.31
C VAL A 228 25.01 25.21 -0.36
N PRO A 229 25.48 26.45 -0.08
CA PRO A 229 24.84 27.33 0.88
C PRO A 229 23.46 27.79 0.38
N LEU A 230 22.59 28.15 1.33
CA LEU A 230 21.29 28.76 1.04
C LEU A 230 21.35 30.26 1.37
N SER A 231 20.94 31.09 0.42
CA SER A 231 20.59 32.49 0.67
C SER A 231 19.09 32.60 0.89
N TYR A 232 18.73 32.95 2.11
CA TYR A 232 17.39 33.35 2.47
C TYR A 232 17.17 34.83 2.21
N GLU A 233 16.05 35.15 1.59
CA GLU A 233 15.64 36.48 1.20
C GLU A 233 14.27 36.79 1.80
N LEU A 234 14.22 37.78 2.70
CA LEU A 234 12.97 38.31 3.25
C LEU A 234 12.63 39.64 2.59
N ARG A 235 11.51 39.67 1.86
CA ARG A 235 10.99 40.89 1.22
C ARG A 235 9.95 41.55 2.10
N THR A 236 10.18 42.80 2.49
CA THR A 236 9.24 43.66 3.23
C THR A 236 8.65 44.74 2.33
N THR A 237 7.77 45.59 2.87
CA THR A 237 7.22 46.75 2.14
C THR A 237 8.28 47.78 1.75
N THR A 238 9.37 47.85 2.52
CA THR A 238 10.35 48.94 2.43
C THR A 238 11.77 48.47 2.17
N ALA A 239 12.06 47.18 2.31
CA ALA A 239 13.41 46.65 2.22
C ALA A 239 13.43 45.16 1.84
N LYS A 240 14.60 44.72 1.42
CA LYS A 240 14.98 43.31 1.29
C LYS A 240 16.10 43.00 2.27
N TYR A 241 15.94 41.92 3.01
CA TYR A 241 16.96 41.37 3.91
C TYR A 241 17.45 40.04 3.36
N VAL A 242 18.77 39.86 3.32
CA VAL A 242 19.40 38.62 2.86
C VAL A 242 20.29 38.05 3.96
N TRP A 243 20.20 36.74 4.16
CA TRP A 243 21.01 35.97 5.12
C TRP A 243 21.51 34.71 4.44
N ARG A 244 22.76 34.32 4.67
CA ARG A 244 23.32 33.09 4.10
C ARG A 244 23.65 32.08 5.18
N THR A 245 23.47 30.79 4.90
CA THR A 245 23.79 29.71 5.87
C THR A 245 25.28 29.57 6.16
N ASP A 246 26.15 30.01 5.25
CA ASP A 246 27.61 30.04 5.43
C ASP A 246 28.11 31.32 6.14
N GLY A 247 27.21 32.26 6.46
CA GLY A 247 27.50 33.50 7.18
C GLY A 247 26.26 34.05 7.89
N PRO A 248 25.68 33.31 8.86
CA PRO A 248 24.36 33.62 9.42
C PRO A 248 24.30 34.94 10.18
N GLU A 249 25.43 35.45 10.69
CA GLU A 249 25.48 36.74 11.40
C GLU A 249 25.50 37.97 10.46
N GLN A 250 25.68 37.77 9.15
CA GLN A 250 25.75 38.85 8.17
C GLN A 250 24.38 39.06 7.51
N VAL A 251 23.52 39.84 8.17
CA VAL A 251 22.25 40.29 7.58
C VAL A 251 22.48 41.53 6.73
N VAL A 252 22.31 41.40 5.41
CA VAL A 252 22.43 42.52 4.47
C VAL A 252 21.06 43.11 4.18
N ASN A 253 20.87 44.39 4.49
CA ASN A 253 19.74 45.17 4.01
C ASN A 253 20.13 45.84 2.69
N THR A 254 19.51 45.44 1.58
CA THR A 254 19.83 46.00 0.26
C THR A 254 18.99 47.23 -0.11
N GLY A 255 18.05 47.66 0.74
CA GLY A 255 17.32 48.93 0.61
C GLY A 255 16.31 49.03 -0.54
N GLU A 256 16.07 47.96 -1.31
CA GLU A 256 15.15 47.96 -2.46
C GLU A 256 13.83 47.26 -2.14
N ALA A 257 12.72 47.93 -2.46
CA ALA A 257 11.39 47.34 -2.42
C ALA A 257 11.21 46.42 -3.65
N LEU A 258 11.16 45.11 -3.40
CA LEU A 258 10.90 44.10 -4.44
C LEU A 258 9.44 43.63 -4.43
N PRO A 259 8.96 43.02 -5.53
CA PRO A 259 7.63 42.43 -5.56
C PRO A 259 7.43 41.41 -4.43
N ARG A 260 6.30 41.52 -3.73
CA ARG A 260 5.90 40.61 -2.64
C ARG A 260 4.81 39.62 -3.05
N GLY A 261 4.14 39.86 -4.18
CA GLY A 261 3.16 38.92 -4.71
C GLY A 261 3.87 37.71 -5.29
N THR A 262 3.48 36.50 -4.89
CA THR A 262 4.10 35.24 -5.34
C THR A 262 4.21 35.16 -6.86
N LEU A 263 3.17 35.55 -7.59
CA LEU A 263 3.19 35.57 -9.07
C LEU A 263 4.14 36.63 -9.65
N ASP A 264 4.34 37.75 -8.96
CA ASP A 264 5.27 38.80 -9.39
C ASP A 264 6.72 38.39 -9.13
N ILE A 265 6.96 37.70 -8.01
CA ILE A 265 8.26 37.06 -7.71
C ILE A 265 8.59 36.04 -8.81
N LEU A 266 7.63 35.21 -9.22
CA LEU A 266 7.84 34.26 -10.31
C LEU A 266 8.12 34.94 -11.66
N ALA A 267 7.44 36.05 -11.96
CA ALA A 267 7.69 36.82 -13.18
C ALA A 267 9.07 37.49 -13.18
N GLU A 268 9.59 37.88 -12.02
CA GLU A 268 10.98 38.33 -11.85
C GLU A 268 11.97 37.17 -12.05
N LEU A 269 11.74 36.05 -11.37
CA LEU A 269 12.63 34.87 -11.44
C LEU A 269 12.69 34.26 -12.84
N SER A 270 11.60 34.29 -13.61
CA SER A 270 11.59 33.78 -14.98
C SER A 270 12.42 34.62 -15.96
N GLN A 271 12.76 35.85 -15.58
CA GLN A 271 13.63 36.75 -16.35
C GLN A 271 15.08 36.73 -15.86
N ASP A 272 15.35 36.10 -14.71
CA ASP A 272 16.68 36.02 -14.10
C ASP A 272 17.50 34.91 -14.77
N PRO A 273 18.57 35.23 -15.53
CA PRO A 273 19.40 34.22 -16.19
C PRO A 273 20.14 33.31 -15.18
N ALA A 274 20.30 33.76 -13.93
CA ALA A 274 20.90 32.96 -12.87
C ALA A 274 19.93 31.89 -12.32
N ASN A 275 18.63 31.98 -12.63
CA ASN A 275 17.61 31.03 -12.23
C ASN A 275 17.36 30.00 -13.35
N ASN A 276 18.33 29.10 -13.53
CA ASN A 276 18.40 28.12 -14.62
C ASN A 276 17.83 26.72 -14.28
N LEU A 277 17.35 26.51 -13.06
CA LEU A 277 16.67 25.29 -12.62
C LEU A 277 15.26 25.60 -12.09
N PRO A 278 14.40 24.58 -11.96
CA PRO A 278 13.02 24.74 -11.51
C PRO A 278 12.85 25.56 -10.21
N VAL A 279 11.74 26.29 -10.12
CA VAL A 279 11.29 27.02 -8.91
C VAL A 279 10.17 26.24 -8.22
N ALA A 280 10.35 25.95 -6.94
CA ALA A 280 9.30 25.36 -6.11
C ALA A 280 8.58 26.44 -5.29
N VAL A 281 7.26 26.51 -5.41
CA VAL A 281 6.40 27.42 -4.64
C VAL A 281 5.65 26.62 -3.59
N PHE A 282 6.07 26.72 -2.32
CA PHE A 282 5.39 26.07 -1.21
C PHE A 282 4.22 26.92 -0.70
N CYS A 283 3.04 26.31 -0.74
CA CYS A 283 1.79 26.87 -0.29
C CYS A 283 1.31 26.13 0.97
N MET A 284 0.71 26.87 1.90
CA MET A 284 0.24 26.31 3.17
C MET A 284 -1.17 25.71 3.11
N SER A 285 -1.80 25.70 1.93
CA SER A 285 -3.08 25.05 1.70
C SER A 285 -3.25 24.64 0.23
N LYS A 286 -3.99 23.57 0.00
CA LYS A 286 -4.32 23.07 -1.35
C LYS A 286 -5.14 24.07 -2.18
N PRO A 287 -6.16 24.77 -1.63
CA PRO A 287 -6.86 25.82 -2.38
C PRO A 287 -5.94 26.95 -2.85
N ARG A 288 -4.89 27.25 -2.07
CA ARG A 288 -3.93 28.29 -2.43
C ARG A 288 -3.01 27.85 -3.58
N VAL A 289 -2.59 26.58 -3.61
CA VAL A 289 -1.87 25.99 -4.76
C VAL A 289 -2.67 26.20 -6.04
N LYS A 290 -3.95 25.81 -6.03
CA LYS A 290 -4.85 25.94 -7.18
C LYS A 290 -4.98 27.40 -7.63
N ALA A 291 -5.27 28.31 -6.71
CA ALA A 291 -5.44 29.73 -7.02
C ALA A 291 -4.19 30.38 -7.64
N LEU A 292 -2.98 30.00 -7.17
CA LEU A 292 -1.73 30.52 -7.74
C LEU A 292 -1.42 29.92 -9.10
N ALA A 293 -1.63 28.62 -9.28
CA ALA A 293 -1.42 27.97 -10.55
C ALA A 293 -2.36 28.51 -11.64
N GLU A 294 -3.64 28.72 -11.32
CA GLU A 294 -4.62 29.35 -12.22
C GLU A 294 -4.26 30.81 -12.52
N GLY A 295 -3.83 31.56 -11.50
CA GLY A 295 -3.35 32.93 -11.70
C GLY A 295 -2.09 33.01 -12.58
N TRP A 296 -1.20 32.02 -12.48
CA TRP A 296 -0.04 31.89 -13.37
C TRP A 296 -0.44 31.49 -14.79
N ALA A 297 -1.36 30.54 -14.93
CA ALA A 297 -1.94 30.13 -16.21
C ALA A 297 -2.54 31.32 -16.97
N GLN A 298 -3.27 32.19 -16.27
CA GLN A 298 -3.83 33.41 -16.84
C GLN A 298 -2.73 34.37 -17.36
N ARG A 299 -1.62 34.52 -16.64
CA ARG A 299 -0.46 35.34 -17.09
C ARG A 299 0.23 34.74 -18.31
N CYS A 300 0.30 33.41 -18.38
CA CYS A 300 0.89 32.67 -19.50
C CYS A 300 -0.05 32.57 -20.72
N GLY A 301 -1.32 32.97 -20.60
CA GLY A 301 -2.31 32.85 -21.68
C GLY A 301 -2.69 31.40 -22.00
N VAL A 302 -2.71 30.53 -20.99
CA VAL A 302 -3.05 29.11 -21.16
C VAL A 302 -4.53 28.94 -21.48
N ALA A 303 -4.83 28.18 -22.53
CA ALA A 303 -6.20 27.81 -22.89
C ALA A 303 -6.63 26.49 -22.23
N PRO A 304 -7.93 26.28 -21.94
CA PRO A 304 -8.44 24.98 -21.51
C PRO A 304 -8.16 23.89 -22.54
N VAL A 305 -8.03 22.66 -22.06
CA VAL A 305 -7.75 21.46 -22.87
C VAL A 305 -8.99 20.58 -22.93
N GLU A 306 -9.18 19.86 -24.04
CA GLU A 306 -10.28 18.91 -24.23
C GLU A 306 -10.11 17.63 -23.39
N ASP A 307 -11.20 17.07 -22.88
CA ASP A 307 -11.23 15.86 -22.03
C ASP A 307 -10.58 14.63 -22.67
N ALA A 308 -10.53 14.56 -24.00
CA ALA A 308 -9.87 13.46 -24.70
C ALA A 308 -8.36 13.40 -24.37
N ILE A 309 -7.71 14.56 -24.27
CA ILE A 309 -6.27 14.66 -24.01
C ILE A 309 -5.95 14.23 -22.57
N THR A 310 -6.80 14.58 -21.62
CA THR A 310 -6.61 14.21 -20.20
C THR A 310 -6.78 12.72 -20.01
N ARG A 311 -7.79 12.11 -20.64
CA ARG A 311 -7.99 10.65 -20.64
C ARG A 311 -6.80 9.91 -21.25
N ASP A 312 -6.25 10.43 -22.34
CA ASP A 312 -5.08 9.83 -22.99
C ASP A 312 -3.83 9.87 -22.10
N LEU A 313 -3.61 10.98 -21.40
CA LEU A 313 -2.46 11.16 -20.51
C LEU A 313 -2.57 10.35 -19.22
N PHE A 314 -3.74 10.36 -18.56
CA PHE A 314 -3.88 9.90 -17.17
C PHE A 314 -4.72 8.62 -17.02
N GLY A 315 -5.43 8.20 -18.07
CA GLY A 315 -6.36 7.06 -18.08
C GLY A 315 -7.73 7.35 -17.48
N GLU A 316 -7.83 8.38 -16.64
CA GLU A 316 -9.03 8.86 -15.96
C GLU A 316 -9.10 10.39 -16.10
N THR A 317 -10.31 10.94 -16.19
CA THR A 317 -10.53 12.39 -16.29
C THR A 317 -10.82 12.97 -14.90
N THR A 318 -10.07 14.00 -14.49
CA THR A 318 -10.31 14.75 -13.26
C THR A 318 -10.18 16.26 -13.51
N SER A 319 -10.78 17.09 -12.65
CA SER A 319 -10.67 18.55 -12.70
C SER A 319 -9.23 19.03 -12.66
N LEU A 320 -8.38 18.38 -11.85
CA LEU A 320 -6.97 18.76 -11.74
C LEU A 320 -6.13 18.18 -12.87
N GLY A 321 -6.50 17.03 -13.43
CA GLY A 321 -5.93 16.47 -14.64
C GLY A 321 -6.12 17.37 -15.87
N GLU A 322 -7.30 17.98 -16.02
CA GLU A 322 -7.57 19.02 -17.04
C GLU A 322 -6.63 20.21 -16.92
N ASN A 323 -6.52 20.76 -15.71
CA ASN A 323 -5.58 21.83 -15.41
C ASN A 323 -4.15 21.40 -15.72
N LEU A 324 -3.75 20.20 -15.29
CA LEU A 324 -2.39 19.70 -15.47
C LEU A 324 -2.05 19.50 -16.96
N ALA A 325 -2.95 18.91 -17.75
CA ALA A 325 -2.78 18.75 -19.19
C ALA A 325 -2.62 20.12 -19.89
N ALA A 326 -3.33 21.15 -19.42
CA ALA A 326 -3.19 22.52 -19.90
C ALA A 326 -1.88 23.18 -19.46
N PHE A 327 -1.39 22.90 -18.26
CA PHE A 327 -0.22 23.58 -17.67
C PHE A 327 1.12 23.01 -18.16
N LEU A 328 1.21 21.69 -18.35
CA LEU A 328 2.44 21.00 -18.73
C LEU A 328 3.11 21.54 -20.02
N PRO A 329 2.39 21.84 -21.12
CA PRO A 329 2.97 22.45 -22.32
C PRO A 329 3.64 23.81 -22.06
N HIS A 330 3.25 24.50 -20.98
CA HIS A 330 3.79 25.79 -20.58
C HIS A 330 4.85 25.66 -19.47
N SER A 331 5.36 24.45 -19.22
CA SER A 331 6.43 24.16 -18.26
C SER A 331 6.10 24.55 -16.81
N PHE A 332 4.84 24.40 -16.38
CA PHE A 332 4.50 24.51 -14.97
C PHE A 332 3.48 23.45 -14.54
N ALA A 333 3.41 23.16 -13.24
CA ALA A 333 2.50 22.17 -12.70
C ALA A 333 2.06 22.48 -11.26
N MET A 334 1.02 21.79 -10.81
CA MET A 334 0.66 21.69 -9.40
C MET A 334 1.13 20.35 -8.85
N HIS A 335 1.45 20.27 -7.55
CA HIS A 335 1.73 19.00 -6.86
C HIS A 335 1.13 19.00 -5.46
N THR A 336 0.03 18.26 -5.31
CA THR A 336 -0.66 18.07 -4.02
C THR A 336 -1.17 16.62 -3.93
N THR A 337 -1.67 16.24 -2.76
CA THR A 337 -2.36 14.95 -2.60
C THR A 337 -3.71 14.89 -3.32
N ASP A 338 -4.21 16.00 -3.88
CA ASP A 338 -5.48 16.05 -4.61
C ASP A 338 -5.32 15.56 -6.06
N LEU A 339 -4.09 15.41 -6.54
CA LEU A 339 -3.80 14.69 -7.78
C LEU A 339 -3.93 13.18 -7.56
N ILE A 340 -4.47 12.46 -8.55
CA ILE A 340 -4.42 10.99 -8.56
C ILE A 340 -2.99 10.50 -8.82
N ASP A 341 -2.72 9.22 -8.55
CA ASP A 341 -1.35 8.70 -8.62
C ASP A 341 -0.72 8.80 -10.02
N THR A 342 -1.51 8.63 -11.09
CA THR A 342 -1.03 8.76 -12.48
C THR A 342 -0.66 10.21 -12.81
N GLU A 343 -1.47 11.18 -12.40
CA GLU A 343 -1.18 12.62 -12.53
C GLU A 343 0.08 13.01 -11.75
N ARG A 344 0.19 12.55 -10.50
CA ARG A 344 1.34 12.85 -9.64
C ARG A 344 2.62 12.26 -10.21
N ALA A 345 2.60 11.01 -10.64
CA ALA A 345 3.75 10.35 -11.26
C ALA A 345 4.23 11.09 -12.52
N LEU A 346 3.30 11.60 -13.35
CA LEU A 346 3.69 12.41 -14.51
C LEU A 346 4.36 13.72 -14.09
N VAL A 347 3.84 14.44 -13.10
CA VAL A 347 4.48 15.67 -12.60
C VAL A 347 5.89 15.39 -12.08
N GLU A 348 6.05 14.30 -11.33
CA GLU A 348 7.32 13.89 -10.74
C GLU A 348 8.36 13.51 -11.82
N ASP A 349 7.96 12.74 -12.83
CA ASP A 349 8.82 12.41 -13.99
C ASP A 349 9.25 13.67 -14.76
N ARG A 350 8.32 14.59 -15.02
CA ARG A 350 8.61 15.85 -15.72
C ARG A 350 9.52 16.78 -14.90
N LEU A 351 9.39 16.77 -13.57
CA LEU A 351 10.30 17.48 -12.66
C LEU A 351 11.70 16.87 -12.66
N GLU A 352 11.81 15.54 -12.61
CA GLU A 352 13.10 14.83 -12.65
C GLU A 352 13.86 15.10 -13.96
N ASN A 353 13.12 15.19 -15.08
CA ASN A 353 13.67 15.47 -16.40
C ASN A 353 13.85 16.98 -16.71
N ASN A 354 13.73 17.89 -15.73
CA ASN A 354 13.83 19.35 -15.90
C ASN A 354 12.87 19.95 -16.95
N GLN A 355 11.68 19.37 -17.11
CA GLN A 355 10.66 19.82 -18.07
C GLN A 355 9.61 20.74 -17.44
N ILE A 356 9.69 20.98 -16.13
CA ILE A 356 8.83 21.89 -15.38
C ILE A 356 9.70 23.00 -14.80
N ALA A 357 9.48 24.25 -15.22
CA ALA A 357 10.17 25.43 -14.73
C ALA A 357 9.59 25.94 -13.40
N VAL A 358 8.29 25.78 -13.17
CA VAL A 358 7.62 26.21 -11.93
C VAL A 358 6.68 25.12 -11.41
N VAL A 359 6.80 24.75 -10.14
CA VAL A 359 5.85 23.86 -9.47
C VAL A 359 5.21 24.53 -8.26
N PHE A 360 3.89 24.52 -8.20
CA PHE A 360 3.12 24.97 -7.04
C PHE A 360 2.74 23.76 -6.20
N ALA A 361 3.16 23.71 -4.93
CA ALA A 361 3.02 22.52 -4.13
C ALA A 361 2.72 22.78 -2.66
N THR A 362 2.16 21.78 -1.99
CA THR A 362 2.14 21.68 -0.53
C THR A 362 3.45 21.08 0.00
N SER A 363 3.63 21.01 1.32
CA SER A 363 4.81 20.40 1.97
C SER A 363 5.05 18.94 1.58
N THR A 364 4.06 18.25 1.02
CA THR A 364 4.17 16.88 0.51
C THR A 364 5.23 16.71 -0.58
N LEU A 365 5.47 17.73 -1.42
CA LEU A 365 6.55 17.67 -2.41
C LEU A 365 7.94 17.69 -1.74
N ALA A 366 8.04 18.24 -0.53
CA ALA A 366 9.28 18.26 0.24
C ALA A 366 9.57 16.93 0.96
N GLN A 367 8.72 15.91 0.82
CA GLN A 367 8.90 14.61 1.44
C GLN A 367 9.47 13.60 0.44
N GLY A 368 10.66 13.07 0.71
CA GLY A 368 11.15 11.82 0.11
C GLY A 368 11.60 11.81 -1.36
N LEU A 369 11.40 12.85 -2.17
CA LEU A 369 11.83 12.87 -3.58
C LEU A 369 12.98 13.84 -3.85
N ASN A 370 13.83 13.46 -4.81
CA ASN A 370 15.07 14.18 -5.11
C ASN A 370 14.97 15.08 -6.36
N PHE A 371 14.18 16.15 -6.30
CA PHE A 371 14.08 17.12 -7.40
C PHE A 371 15.15 18.22 -7.34
N PRO A 372 15.57 18.78 -8.49
CA PRO A 372 16.59 19.83 -8.60
C PRO A 372 15.99 21.25 -8.59
N PHE A 373 15.72 21.84 -7.42
CA PHE A 373 15.23 23.23 -7.37
C PHE A 373 16.38 24.24 -7.20
N LYS A 374 16.39 25.31 -8.00
CA LYS A 374 17.27 26.48 -7.76
C LYS A 374 16.76 27.32 -6.60
N THR A 375 15.46 27.62 -6.69
CA THR A 375 14.79 28.60 -5.85
C THR A 375 13.55 27.98 -5.22
N VAL A 376 13.40 28.20 -3.92
CA VAL A 376 12.19 27.90 -3.17
C VAL A 376 11.51 29.21 -2.78
N VAL A 377 10.22 29.33 -3.06
CA VAL A 377 9.40 30.49 -2.69
C VAL A 377 8.32 30.03 -1.72
N PHE A 378 8.21 30.70 -0.57
CA PHE A 378 7.12 30.48 0.37
C PHE A 378 6.02 31.49 0.13
N ASP A 379 4.84 31.01 -0.26
CA ASP A 379 3.68 31.88 -0.47
C ASP A 379 3.17 32.47 0.85
N HIS A 380 3.23 31.72 1.95
CA HIS A 380 2.86 32.17 3.29
C HIS A 380 3.77 31.53 4.36
N TRP A 381 3.92 32.22 5.49
CA TRP A 381 4.75 31.78 6.64
C TRP A 381 3.92 31.10 7.75
N ALA A 382 2.60 31.08 7.62
CA ALA A 382 1.67 30.50 8.60
C ALA A 382 0.52 29.78 7.89
N ARG A 383 -0.05 28.78 8.56
CA ARG A 383 -1.23 28.01 8.12
C ARG A 383 -2.40 28.20 9.08
N TRP A 384 -3.62 27.96 8.61
CA TRP A 384 -4.77 27.93 9.50
C TRP A 384 -4.78 26.61 10.29
N ASP A 385 -4.96 26.70 11.60
CA ASP A 385 -5.17 25.57 12.49
C ASP A 385 -6.57 25.69 13.11
N SER A 386 -7.43 24.72 12.82
CA SER A 386 -8.80 24.69 13.32
C SER A 386 -8.89 24.43 14.83
N GLY A 387 -7.95 23.64 15.38
CA GLY A 387 -7.90 23.34 16.81
C GLY A 387 -7.49 24.54 17.65
N GLN A 388 -6.58 25.37 17.14
CA GLN A 388 -6.16 26.62 17.80
C GLN A 388 -7.02 27.84 17.42
N GLY A 389 -7.94 27.70 16.45
CA GLY A 389 -8.86 28.77 16.03
C GLY A 389 -8.16 29.97 15.39
N GLY A 390 -6.99 29.76 14.77
CA GLY A 390 -6.14 30.85 14.29
C GLY A 390 -5.07 30.42 13.29
N ARG A 391 -4.28 31.39 12.80
CA ARG A 391 -3.11 31.10 11.98
C ARG A 391 -1.93 30.73 12.88
N VAL A 392 -1.41 29.53 12.70
CA VAL A 392 -0.22 29.03 13.38
C VAL A 392 0.97 29.12 12.43
N PRO A 393 2.11 29.68 12.86
CA PRO A 393 3.31 29.71 12.05
C PRO A 393 3.72 28.30 11.61
N ILE A 394 4.29 28.15 10.40
CA ILE A 394 4.95 26.88 10.06
C ILE A 394 6.08 26.63 11.04
N THR A 395 6.43 25.38 11.28
CA THR A 395 7.49 25.10 12.26
C THR A 395 8.89 25.30 11.67
N ARG A 396 9.91 25.35 12.54
CA ARG A 396 11.31 25.46 12.11
C ARG A 396 11.71 24.25 11.28
N SER A 397 11.25 23.07 11.70
CA SER A 397 11.55 21.81 11.03
C SER A 397 10.90 21.74 9.64
N GLU A 398 9.64 22.17 9.54
CA GLU A 398 8.93 22.27 8.25
C GLU A 398 9.63 23.24 7.29
N LEU A 399 9.99 24.44 7.76
CA LEU A 399 10.69 25.45 6.96
C LEU A 399 12.03 24.91 6.45
N ARG A 400 12.84 24.28 7.31
CA ARG A 400 14.16 23.73 6.94
C ARG A 400 14.04 22.57 5.94
N ASN A 401 13.05 21.69 6.12
CA ASN A 401 12.81 20.59 5.20
C ASN A 401 12.42 21.07 3.80
N MET A 402 11.54 22.08 3.71
CA MET A 402 11.13 22.68 2.44
C MET A 402 12.24 23.52 1.79
N ALA A 403 12.85 24.44 2.55
CA ALA A 403 13.91 25.32 2.07
C ALA A 403 15.15 24.52 1.61
N GLY A 404 15.45 23.42 2.30
CA GLY A 404 16.59 22.57 2.01
C GLY A 404 16.55 21.88 0.64
N ARG A 405 15.40 21.92 -0.07
CA ARG A 405 15.26 21.43 -1.43
C ARG A 405 15.89 22.35 -2.48
N ALA A 406 16.15 23.62 -2.16
CA ALA A 406 16.86 24.56 -3.02
C ALA A 406 18.38 24.26 -3.06
N GLY A 407 19.05 24.48 -4.21
CA GLY A 407 20.51 24.48 -4.38
C GLY A 407 21.19 23.18 -3.98
N ARG A 408 21.19 22.16 -4.85
CA ARG A 408 21.67 20.80 -4.51
C ARG A 408 23.04 20.49 -5.13
N LEU A 409 23.85 19.74 -4.37
CA LEU A 409 25.19 19.33 -4.78
C LEU A 409 25.13 18.47 -6.06
N GLY A 410 25.99 18.77 -7.03
CA GLY A 410 26.08 18.02 -8.31
C GLY A 410 25.19 18.55 -9.44
N MET A 411 24.34 19.56 -9.18
CA MET A 411 23.45 20.15 -10.20
C MET A 411 23.99 21.45 -10.81
N GLY A 412 25.28 21.73 -10.66
CA GLY A 412 25.92 22.95 -11.20
C GLY A 412 25.66 24.25 -10.41
N ASP A 413 24.88 24.17 -9.33
CA ASP A 413 24.57 25.32 -8.48
C ASP A 413 25.67 25.62 -7.45
N THR A 414 26.06 26.90 -7.38
CA THR A 414 26.96 27.42 -6.33
C THR A 414 26.21 27.87 -5.07
N GLU A 415 24.90 28.11 -5.18
CA GLU A 415 24.05 28.64 -4.11
C GLU A 415 22.56 28.38 -4.43
N GLY A 416 21.78 28.00 -3.42
CA GLY A 416 20.32 27.91 -3.50
C GLY A 416 19.65 29.16 -2.93
N ARG A 417 18.49 29.56 -3.48
CA ARG A 417 17.76 30.76 -3.04
C ARG A 417 16.44 30.38 -2.36
N VAL A 418 16.15 31.01 -1.23
CA VAL A 418 14.90 30.81 -0.48
C VAL A 418 14.24 32.17 -0.29
N ILE A 419 13.03 32.37 -0.82
CA ILE A 419 12.33 33.66 -0.77
C ILE A 419 11.11 33.58 0.16
N LEU A 420 11.07 34.49 1.13
CA LEU A 420 10.00 34.70 2.09
C LEU A 420 9.47 36.13 1.96
N THR A 421 8.19 36.32 2.23
CA THR A 421 7.56 37.65 2.21
C THR A 421 7.02 38.01 3.59
N ALA A 422 7.38 39.20 4.07
CA ALA A 422 6.84 39.74 5.31
C ALA A 422 5.39 40.20 5.07
N GLN A 423 4.46 39.31 5.41
CA GLN A 423 3.02 39.55 5.40
C GLN A 423 2.55 40.06 6.77
N GLN A 424 1.26 40.38 6.90
CA GLN A 424 0.71 40.83 8.19
C GLN A 424 0.93 39.77 9.28
N GLY A 425 1.42 40.21 10.45
CA GLY A 425 1.71 39.34 11.59
C GLY A 425 3.05 38.58 11.51
N PHE A 426 3.87 38.81 10.47
CA PHE A 426 5.18 38.17 10.35
C PHE A 426 6.05 38.49 11.58
N PRO A 427 6.69 37.49 12.21
CA PRO A 427 7.36 37.71 13.49
C PRO A 427 8.63 38.54 13.30
N GLU A 428 8.80 39.59 14.09
CA GLU A 428 9.97 40.48 14.02
C GLU A 428 11.28 39.72 14.32
N ASN A 429 11.20 38.68 15.15
CA ASN A 429 12.32 37.80 15.52
C ASN A 429 12.45 36.57 14.60
N PHE A 430 11.84 36.56 13.41
CA PHE A 430 11.86 35.40 12.49
C PHE A 430 13.27 34.83 12.25
N PRO A 431 14.32 35.64 11.99
CA PRO A 431 15.67 35.10 11.82
C PRO A 431 16.15 34.34 13.06
N THR A 432 15.98 34.90 14.25
CA THR A 432 16.42 34.26 15.51
C THR A 432 15.58 33.03 15.86
N GLN A 433 14.26 33.07 15.62
CA GLN A 433 13.33 31.99 15.96
C GLN A 433 13.44 30.78 15.01
N TYR A 434 13.68 31.02 13.71
CA TYR A 434 13.70 29.97 12.69
C TYR A 434 15.11 29.54 12.27
N LEU A 435 16.10 30.41 12.41
CA LEU A 435 17.49 30.07 12.08
C LEU A 435 18.28 29.70 13.34
N GLY A 436 18.01 30.33 14.50
CA GLY A 436 18.60 30.02 15.80
C GLY A 436 17.96 28.83 16.52
N ASN A 437 18.53 28.41 17.66
CA ASN A 437 18.05 27.25 18.43
C ASN A 437 16.71 27.56 19.14
N SER A 438 15.60 27.12 18.54
CA SER A 438 14.26 27.12 19.16
C SER A 438 13.87 25.71 19.64
N LEU A 439 13.07 25.67 20.71
CA LEU A 439 12.51 24.48 21.38
C LEU A 439 11.12 24.05 20.84
N ASP A 440 10.59 24.72 19.82
CA ASP A 440 9.16 24.62 19.44
C ASP A 440 8.75 23.31 18.69
N ASP A 441 9.65 22.32 18.52
CA ASP A 441 9.45 21.14 17.66
C ASP A 441 9.87 19.80 18.32
N LEU A 442 9.66 19.63 19.64
CA LEU A 442 10.07 18.40 20.33
C LEU A 442 9.20 17.20 19.97
N ILE A 443 9.83 16.03 19.90
CA ILE A 443 9.12 14.76 19.73
C ILE A 443 8.29 14.49 20.99
N THR A 444 6.99 14.26 20.81
CA THR A 444 6.06 13.87 21.87
C THR A 444 5.83 12.36 21.87
N PRO A 445 5.42 11.77 23.02
CA PRO A 445 5.08 10.35 23.10
C PRO A 445 4.02 9.92 22.06
N ARG A 446 4.26 8.79 21.39
CA ARG A 446 3.38 8.18 20.38
C ARG A 446 2.64 6.94 20.86
N LEU A 447 3.18 6.24 21.84
CA LEU A 447 2.51 5.10 22.49
C LEU A 447 1.76 5.60 23.73
N VAL A 448 0.54 6.10 23.50
CA VAL A 448 -0.34 6.67 24.54
C VAL A 448 -1.55 5.75 24.81
N PRO A 449 -2.17 5.83 26.00
CA PRO A 449 -3.20 4.88 26.45
C PRO A 449 -4.36 4.63 25.49
N GLU A 450 -4.74 5.65 24.72
CA GLU A 450 -5.81 5.61 23.74
C GLU A 450 -5.57 4.53 22.67
N TRP A 451 -4.31 4.11 22.46
CA TRP A 451 -3.90 3.10 21.48
C TRP A 451 -3.48 1.75 22.09
N PHE A 452 -3.56 1.58 23.40
CA PHE A 452 -3.01 0.40 24.07
C PHE A 452 -3.74 -0.89 23.70
N ASP A 453 -5.02 -0.84 23.32
CA ASP A 453 -5.76 -2.00 22.84
C ASP A 453 -5.18 -2.53 21.51
N LEU A 454 -4.90 -1.65 20.55
CA LEU A 454 -4.23 -2.06 19.32
C LEU A 454 -2.79 -2.50 19.61
N ILE A 455 -2.01 -1.70 20.34
CA ILE A 455 -0.59 -1.98 20.55
C ILE A 455 -0.42 -3.32 21.28
N ALA A 456 -1.19 -3.56 22.34
CA ALA A 456 -1.15 -4.83 23.06
C ALA A 456 -1.54 -5.99 22.16
N LEU A 457 -2.61 -5.86 21.36
CA LEU A 457 -3.01 -6.92 20.43
C LEU A 457 -1.92 -7.21 19.39
N GLN A 458 -1.28 -6.18 18.82
CA GLN A 458 -0.20 -6.34 17.85
C GLN A 458 1.02 -7.04 18.45
N LEU A 459 1.45 -6.63 19.65
CA LEU A 459 2.61 -7.24 20.33
C LEU A 459 2.34 -8.70 20.72
N LEU A 460 1.13 -8.99 21.22
CA LEU A 460 0.73 -10.37 21.55
C LEU A 460 0.62 -11.23 20.29
N ALA A 461 0.01 -10.71 19.21
CA ALA A 461 -0.21 -11.46 17.97
C ALA A 461 1.09 -11.71 17.19
N ALA A 462 2.08 -10.83 17.35
CA ALA A 462 3.44 -11.02 16.85
C ALA A 462 4.28 -11.92 17.76
N LYS A 463 3.75 -12.34 18.92
CA LYS A 463 4.46 -13.08 19.98
C LYS A 463 5.72 -12.36 20.47
N ILE A 464 5.69 -11.04 20.45
CA ILE A 464 6.71 -10.18 21.07
C ILE A 464 6.50 -10.16 22.59
N ALA A 465 5.24 -10.22 23.02
CA ALA A 465 4.86 -10.37 24.41
C ALA A 465 3.89 -11.55 24.58
N ALA A 466 3.91 -12.18 25.75
CA ALA A 466 3.02 -13.27 26.13
C ALA A 466 2.29 -13.03 27.47
N ASN A 467 2.60 -11.95 28.18
CA ASN A 467 2.02 -11.62 29.48
C ASN A 467 2.10 -10.10 29.75
N MET A 468 1.45 -9.66 30.84
CA MET A 468 1.41 -8.26 31.26
C MET A 468 2.81 -7.69 31.53
N ASP A 469 3.72 -8.47 32.12
CA ASP A 469 5.04 -7.96 32.50
C ASP A 469 5.92 -7.74 31.26
N GLU A 470 5.81 -8.58 30.24
CA GLU A 470 6.47 -8.38 28.94
C GLU A 470 5.89 -7.18 28.18
N LEU A 471 4.57 -6.97 28.22
CA LEU A 471 3.94 -5.76 27.67
C LEU A 471 4.45 -4.50 28.37
N LEU A 472 4.52 -4.50 29.70
CA LEU A 472 5.07 -3.39 30.47
C LEU A 472 6.54 -3.15 30.15
N ALA A 473 7.34 -4.21 30.05
CA ALA A 473 8.75 -4.12 29.70
C ALA A 473 8.95 -3.52 28.29
N PHE A 474 8.11 -3.88 27.32
CA PHE A 474 8.15 -3.29 25.99
C PHE A 474 7.79 -1.80 26.02
N MET A 475 6.73 -1.43 26.74
CA MET A 475 6.29 -0.03 26.85
C MET A 475 7.31 0.84 27.60
N ASP A 476 7.98 0.33 28.64
CA ASP A 476 9.08 1.03 29.33
C ASP A 476 10.31 1.19 28.42
N ALA A 477 10.58 0.19 27.57
CA ALA A 477 11.71 0.23 26.65
C ALA A 477 11.50 1.15 25.42
N SER A 478 10.28 1.64 25.17
CA SER A 478 9.95 2.49 24.04
C SER A 478 10.39 3.94 24.25
N LEU A 479 10.43 4.75 23.17
CA LEU A 479 10.75 6.18 23.29
C LEU A 479 9.70 6.92 24.14
N SER A 480 8.42 6.60 23.94
CA SER A 480 7.31 7.12 24.74
C SER A 480 7.47 6.76 26.21
N GLY A 481 7.85 5.51 26.52
CA GLY A 481 8.19 5.12 27.89
C GLY A 481 9.30 5.97 28.48
N TYR A 482 10.40 6.11 27.74
CA TYR A 482 11.54 6.97 28.11
C TYR A 482 11.12 8.43 28.38
N LEU A 483 10.31 9.04 27.51
CA LEU A 483 9.85 10.43 27.63
C LEU A 483 8.84 10.64 28.77
N LEU A 484 8.01 9.63 29.05
CA LEU A 484 6.97 9.71 30.09
C LEU A 484 7.51 9.42 31.49
N ARG A 485 8.61 8.67 31.61
CA ARG A 485 9.15 8.18 32.90
C ARG A 485 9.40 9.30 33.91
N ASP A 486 10.00 10.40 33.47
CA ASP A 486 10.34 11.53 34.34
C ASP A 486 9.16 12.49 34.57
N ASN A 487 8.15 12.43 33.70
CA ASN A 487 7.01 13.36 33.69
C ASN A 487 5.73 12.77 34.29
N THR A 488 5.71 11.47 34.58
CA THR A 488 4.52 10.75 35.06
C THR A 488 4.73 10.27 36.48
N GLN A 489 3.91 10.78 37.40
CA GLN A 489 3.94 10.32 38.78
C GLN A 489 3.49 8.86 38.86
N ASN A 490 4.31 7.98 39.46
CA ASN A 490 4.05 6.55 39.57
C ASN A 490 3.84 5.87 38.19
N PHE A 491 4.79 6.11 37.27
CA PHE A 491 4.79 5.63 35.89
C PHE A 491 4.42 4.14 35.72
N ASP A 492 4.98 3.26 36.55
CA ASP A 492 4.68 1.82 36.48
C ASP A 492 3.20 1.52 36.73
N ALA A 493 2.58 2.19 37.70
CA ALA A 493 1.16 2.05 37.99
C ALA A 493 0.30 2.66 36.88
N TYR A 494 0.73 3.79 36.32
CA TYR A 494 0.08 4.42 35.18
C TYR A 494 0.01 3.47 33.98
N LEU A 495 1.13 2.88 33.56
CA LEU A 495 1.15 1.94 32.44
C LEU A 495 0.31 0.68 32.74
N ARG A 496 0.49 0.10 33.92
CA ARG A 496 -0.21 -1.13 34.32
C ARG A 496 -1.73 -0.96 34.30
N ASN A 497 -2.23 0.17 34.80
CA ASN A 497 -3.68 0.43 34.83
C ASN A 497 -4.26 0.50 33.41
N HIS A 498 -3.66 1.31 32.53
CA HIS A 498 -4.17 1.48 31.16
C HIS A 498 -4.02 0.21 30.31
N LEU A 499 -2.92 -0.54 30.46
CA LEU A 499 -2.77 -1.84 29.80
C LEU A 499 -3.77 -2.87 30.31
N THR A 500 -4.10 -2.85 31.61
CA THR A 500 -5.13 -3.73 32.18
C THR A 500 -6.51 -3.42 31.58
N GLU A 501 -6.86 -2.14 31.43
CA GLU A 501 -8.10 -1.72 30.77
C GLU A 501 -8.13 -2.17 29.30
N ALA A 502 -7.03 -2.00 28.58
CA ALA A 502 -6.90 -2.44 27.19
C ALA A 502 -7.07 -3.96 27.04
N LEU A 503 -6.35 -4.76 27.85
CA LEU A 503 -6.47 -6.22 27.84
C LEU A 503 -7.86 -6.69 28.23
N THR A 504 -8.51 -6.03 29.19
CA THR A 504 -9.89 -6.34 29.57
C THR A 504 -10.84 -6.20 28.37
N LYS A 505 -10.69 -5.14 27.57
CA LYS A 505 -11.46 -4.97 26.33
C LYS A 505 -11.16 -6.06 25.31
N LEU A 506 -9.88 -6.37 25.07
CA LEU A 506 -9.47 -7.41 24.11
C LEU A 506 -9.98 -8.81 24.50
N ILE A 507 -10.01 -9.13 25.79
CA ILE A 507 -10.58 -10.38 26.32
C ILE A 507 -12.10 -10.39 26.14
N GLN A 508 -12.78 -9.29 26.46
CA GLN A 508 -14.23 -9.16 26.27
C GLN A 508 -14.64 -9.30 24.80
N TRP A 509 -13.83 -8.79 23.87
CA TRP A 509 -14.05 -8.91 22.42
C TRP A 509 -13.62 -10.27 21.84
N GLY A 510 -13.01 -11.14 22.65
CA GLY A 510 -12.60 -12.48 22.21
C GLY A 510 -11.34 -12.52 21.33
N TYR A 511 -10.52 -11.49 21.37
CA TYR A 511 -9.24 -11.43 20.64
C TYR A 511 -8.08 -12.05 21.43
N VAL A 512 -8.18 -12.02 22.76
CA VAL A 512 -7.16 -12.55 23.68
C VAL A 512 -7.84 -13.43 24.72
N LEU A 513 -7.16 -14.50 25.12
CA LEU A 513 -7.56 -15.43 26.17
C LEU A 513 -6.51 -15.46 27.28
N GLY A 514 -6.94 -15.84 28.48
CA GLY A 514 -6.06 -15.98 29.65
C GLY A 514 -5.96 -14.70 30.50
N ALA A 515 -5.50 -14.88 31.73
CA ALA A 515 -5.26 -13.78 32.69
C ALA A 515 -3.76 -13.53 32.89
N ASP A 516 -2.98 -14.58 33.11
CA ASP A 516 -1.53 -14.50 33.33
C ASP A 516 -0.74 -14.81 32.05
N ALA A 517 -1.01 -15.94 31.42
CA ALA A 517 -0.49 -16.29 30.09
C ALA A 517 -1.52 -15.89 29.03
N LEU A 518 -1.21 -14.82 28.30
CA LEU A 518 -2.08 -14.25 27.29
C LEU A 518 -1.87 -14.98 25.97
N THR A 519 -2.96 -15.52 25.41
CA THR A 519 -2.94 -16.20 24.11
C THR A 519 -3.88 -15.47 23.15
N VAL A 520 -3.39 -15.12 21.97
CA VAL A 520 -4.22 -14.49 20.93
C VAL A 520 -5.05 -15.56 20.23
N THR A 521 -6.34 -15.29 20.00
CA THR A 521 -7.23 -16.18 19.24
C THR A 521 -6.99 -16.07 17.73
N ASP A 522 -7.49 -17.01 16.94
CA ASP A 522 -7.45 -16.89 15.46
C ASP A 522 -8.12 -15.58 14.98
N LEU A 523 -9.23 -15.20 15.63
CA LEU A 523 -9.89 -13.92 15.41
C LEU A 523 -9.02 -12.73 15.79
N GLY A 524 -8.38 -12.76 16.96
CA GLY A 524 -7.44 -11.72 17.39
C GLY A 524 -6.23 -11.60 16.46
N GLN A 525 -5.76 -12.73 15.92
CA GLN A 525 -4.67 -12.78 14.96
C GLN A 525 -5.09 -12.12 13.63
N ALA A 526 -6.32 -12.38 13.16
CA ALA A 526 -6.86 -11.74 11.96
C ALA A 526 -7.02 -10.22 12.16
N VAL A 527 -7.58 -9.78 13.30
CA VAL A 527 -7.71 -8.35 13.62
C VAL A 527 -6.34 -7.67 13.67
N ALA A 528 -5.34 -8.27 14.34
CA ALA A 528 -3.99 -7.72 14.41
C ALA A 528 -3.33 -7.56 13.03
N ARG A 529 -3.60 -8.48 12.08
CA ARG A 529 -3.02 -8.49 10.73
C ARG A 529 -3.78 -7.61 9.74
N SER A 530 -5.08 -7.44 9.91
CA SER A 530 -5.93 -6.62 9.03
C SER A 530 -5.59 -5.13 9.01
N GLY A 531 -4.81 -4.65 10.00
CA GLY A 531 -4.50 -3.24 10.21
C GLY A 531 -5.66 -2.42 10.80
N LEU A 532 -6.79 -3.07 11.10
CA LEU A 532 -7.96 -2.47 11.72
C LEU A 532 -7.76 -2.27 13.23
N GLN A 533 -8.38 -1.23 13.77
CA GLN A 533 -8.52 -1.08 15.22
C GLN A 533 -9.38 -2.20 15.81
N PRO A 534 -9.03 -2.77 16.98
CA PRO A 534 -9.79 -3.85 17.59
C PRO A 534 -11.26 -3.49 17.85
N LYS A 535 -11.52 -2.24 18.24
CA LYS A 535 -12.88 -1.71 18.42
C LYS A 535 -13.68 -1.62 17.13
N SER A 536 -13.04 -1.41 15.97
CA SER A 536 -13.70 -1.36 14.67
C SER A 536 -14.07 -2.75 14.17
N ALA A 537 -13.22 -3.74 14.41
CA ALA A 537 -13.57 -5.14 14.19
C ALA A 537 -14.72 -5.60 15.11
N ASN A 538 -14.77 -5.11 16.35
CA ASN A 538 -15.87 -5.41 17.29
C ASN A 538 -17.17 -4.72 16.87
N PHE A 539 -17.08 -3.47 16.39
CA PHE A 539 -18.22 -2.75 15.80
C PHE A 539 -18.83 -3.51 14.62
N PHE A 540 -18.02 -4.04 13.72
CA PHE A 540 -18.46 -4.89 12.62
C PHE A 540 -19.15 -6.18 13.10
N GLN A 541 -18.56 -6.88 14.08
CA GLN A 541 -19.16 -8.09 14.67
C GLN A 541 -20.54 -7.83 15.27
N ASN A 542 -20.71 -6.73 16.00
CA ASN A 542 -21.99 -6.33 16.56
C ASN A 542 -23.02 -6.03 15.46
N TYR A 543 -22.60 -5.35 14.39
CA TYR A 543 -23.46 -5.07 13.24
C TYR A 543 -23.92 -6.34 12.53
N LEU A 544 -23.00 -7.28 12.27
CA LEU A 544 -23.36 -8.58 11.68
C LEU A 544 -24.33 -9.36 12.58
N THR A 545 -24.08 -9.38 13.89
CA THR A 545 -24.96 -10.06 14.84
C THR A 545 -26.41 -9.56 14.76
N GLN A 546 -26.59 -8.26 14.52
CA GLN A 546 -27.89 -7.62 14.46
C GLN A 546 -28.55 -7.68 13.07
N TYR A 547 -27.77 -7.57 11.99
CA TYR A 547 -28.29 -7.30 10.64
C TYR A 547 -27.85 -8.31 9.56
N ARG A 548 -27.20 -9.42 9.93
CA ARG A 548 -26.75 -10.47 8.99
C ARG A 548 -27.81 -10.85 7.96
N ASP A 549 -29.02 -11.17 8.41
CA ASP A 549 -30.06 -11.70 7.53
C ASP A 549 -30.48 -10.69 6.45
N HIS A 550 -30.39 -9.38 6.75
CA HIS A 550 -30.63 -8.32 5.77
C HIS A 550 -29.50 -8.25 4.73
N LEU A 551 -28.23 -8.34 5.16
CA LEU A 551 -27.08 -8.34 4.26
C LEU A 551 -27.10 -9.57 3.34
N LEU A 552 -27.44 -10.74 3.88
CA LEU A 552 -27.56 -11.98 3.10
C LEU A 552 -28.69 -11.92 2.09
N ALA A 553 -29.78 -11.21 2.39
CA ALA A 553 -30.89 -11.03 1.45
C ALA A 553 -30.53 -10.17 0.21
N LEU A 554 -29.44 -9.40 0.28
CA LEU A 554 -28.92 -8.62 -0.85
C LEU A 554 -27.96 -9.44 -1.73
N LEU A 555 -27.55 -10.63 -1.29
CA LEU A 555 -26.78 -11.54 -2.11
C LEU A 555 -27.72 -12.29 -3.08
N PRO A 556 -27.27 -12.58 -4.32
CA PRO A 556 -28.06 -13.35 -5.26
C PRO A 556 -28.50 -14.68 -4.62
N PRO A 557 -29.80 -15.06 -4.67
CA PRO A 557 -30.32 -16.20 -3.93
C PRO A 557 -29.58 -17.47 -4.32
N SER A 558 -29.32 -18.32 -3.33
CA SER A 558 -28.75 -19.64 -3.56
C SER A 558 -29.69 -20.50 -4.41
N VAL A 559 -29.17 -21.11 -5.47
CA VAL A 559 -29.94 -22.00 -6.35
C VAL A 559 -29.37 -23.41 -6.23
N PRO A 560 -30.18 -24.44 -5.89
CA PRO A 560 -29.77 -25.83 -5.97
C PRO A 560 -29.30 -26.19 -7.38
N LEU A 561 -28.29 -27.05 -7.51
CA LEU A 561 -27.69 -27.45 -8.79
C LEU A 561 -28.72 -27.88 -9.85
N GLU A 562 -29.79 -28.57 -9.43
CA GLU A 562 -30.85 -29.09 -10.30
C GLU A 562 -31.69 -27.99 -11.02
N GLY A 563 -31.57 -26.73 -10.61
CA GLY A 563 -32.34 -25.59 -11.16
C GLY A 563 -31.52 -24.61 -12.03
N LEU A 564 -30.22 -24.85 -12.24
CA LEU A 564 -29.32 -23.91 -12.96
C LEU A 564 -29.60 -23.85 -14.46
N GLU A 565 -30.08 -24.93 -15.08
CA GLU A 565 -30.34 -25.01 -16.53
C GLU A 565 -31.68 -24.39 -16.98
N GLN A 566 -32.59 -24.11 -16.04
CA GLN A 566 -33.97 -23.70 -16.34
C GLN A 566 -34.21 -22.18 -16.23
N GLN A 567 -33.18 -21.36 -16.04
CA GLN A 567 -33.34 -19.91 -15.90
C GLN A 567 -33.33 -19.18 -17.26
N GLN A 568 -34.48 -18.58 -17.58
CA GLN A 568 -34.56 -17.38 -18.42
C GLN A 568 -33.82 -16.23 -17.74
N GLU A 569 -33.19 -15.36 -18.55
CA GLU A 569 -32.51 -14.09 -18.23
C GLU A 569 -32.10 -13.89 -16.77
N ILE A 570 -30.78 -13.85 -16.54
CA ILE A 570 -30.17 -13.39 -15.29
C ILE A 570 -30.88 -12.08 -14.89
N PRO A 571 -31.64 -12.04 -13.78
CA PRO A 571 -32.25 -10.78 -13.37
C PRO A 571 -31.16 -9.73 -13.19
N ASP A 572 -31.44 -8.47 -13.51
CA ASP A 572 -30.49 -7.38 -13.33
C ASP A 572 -30.31 -7.10 -11.82
N TRP A 573 -29.41 -7.83 -11.15
CA TRP A 573 -29.12 -7.70 -9.72
C TRP A 573 -28.32 -6.43 -9.39
N ASN A 574 -28.05 -5.57 -10.37
CA ASN A 574 -27.22 -4.38 -10.21
C ASN A 574 -27.72 -3.47 -9.07
N VAL A 575 -29.04 -3.38 -8.86
CA VAL A 575 -29.61 -2.58 -7.76
C VAL A 575 -29.27 -3.16 -6.39
N GLN A 576 -29.40 -4.48 -6.21
CA GLN A 576 -29.17 -5.12 -4.91
C GLN A 576 -27.68 -5.22 -4.58
N ASP A 577 -26.87 -5.48 -5.60
CA ASP A 577 -25.42 -5.48 -5.46
C ASP A 577 -24.90 -4.09 -5.10
N SER A 578 -25.38 -3.05 -5.79
CA SER A 578 -25.06 -1.66 -5.46
C SER A 578 -25.52 -1.28 -4.04
N ASP A 579 -26.68 -1.77 -3.59
CA ASP A 579 -27.16 -1.57 -2.22
C ASP A 579 -26.28 -2.26 -1.16
N LEU A 580 -25.78 -3.47 -1.44
CA LEU A 580 -24.84 -4.15 -0.55
C LEU A 580 -23.51 -3.39 -0.45
N VAL A 581 -22.99 -2.89 -1.58
CA VAL A 581 -21.77 -2.08 -1.61
C VAL A 581 -21.95 -0.80 -0.80
N PHE A 582 -23.09 -0.13 -0.97
CA PHE A 582 -23.44 1.05 -0.21
C PHE A 582 -23.46 0.77 1.30
N LEU A 583 -24.14 -0.29 1.74
CA LEU A 583 -24.25 -0.63 3.16
C LEU A 583 -22.92 -0.99 3.80
N LEU A 584 -22.10 -1.79 3.12
CA LEU A 584 -20.78 -2.15 3.62
C LEU A 584 -19.85 -0.94 3.67
N SER A 585 -19.89 -0.08 2.65
CA SER A 585 -19.10 1.17 2.62
C SER A 585 -19.54 2.13 3.72
N HIS A 586 -20.85 2.22 3.99
CA HIS A 586 -21.41 3.05 5.04
C HIS A 586 -21.00 2.54 6.42
N LEU A 587 -21.09 1.23 6.63
CA LEU A 587 -20.64 0.58 7.86
C LEU A 587 -19.16 0.87 8.14
N ILE A 588 -18.31 0.76 7.12
CA ILE A 588 -16.88 1.10 7.27
C ILE A 588 -16.69 2.57 7.61
N SER A 589 -17.37 3.45 6.87
CA SER A 589 -17.26 4.91 6.97
C SER A 589 -17.78 5.50 8.28
N THR A 590 -18.54 4.72 9.04
CA THR A 590 -19.12 5.09 10.36
C THR A 590 -18.48 4.30 11.50
N SER A 591 -17.43 3.53 11.22
CA SER A 591 -16.68 2.80 12.24
C SER A 591 -15.79 3.73 13.06
N PRO A 592 -15.29 3.29 14.23
CA PRO A 592 -14.34 4.06 15.05
C PRO A 592 -13.02 4.46 14.34
N GLU A 593 -12.74 3.94 13.13
CA GLU A 593 -11.60 4.40 12.33
C GLU A 593 -11.83 5.78 11.71
N TYR A 594 -13.09 6.15 11.49
CA TYR A 594 -13.53 7.40 10.88
C TYR A 594 -14.21 8.34 11.89
N GLU A 595 -14.91 7.76 12.88
CA GLU A 595 -15.70 8.50 13.85
C GLU A 595 -15.29 8.13 15.29
N ASP A 596 -14.12 8.63 15.72
CA ASP A 596 -13.72 8.61 17.14
C ASP A 596 -12.97 9.88 17.56
N ARG A 597 -13.30 10.44 18.73
CA ARG A 597 -12.73 11.71 19.18
C ARG A 597 -11.22 11.64 19.39
N ASP A 598 -10.72 10.49 19.87
CA ASP A 598 -9.34 10.38 20.36
C ASP A 598 -8.44 9.54 19.43
N THR A 599 -9.01 8.66 18.61
CA THR A 599 -8.23 7.71 17.79
C THR A 599 -8.66 7.60 16.33
N THR A 600 -9.33 8.62 15.78
CA THR A 600 -9.64 8.62 14.34
C THR A 600 -8.36 8.50 13.52
N ARG A 601 -8.32 7.56 12.57
CA ARG A 601 -7.19 7.36 11.65
C ARG A 601 -7.46 7.81 10.24
N ARG A 602 -8.73 7.79 9.84
CA ARG A 602 -9.18 8.01 8.47
C ARG A 602 -10.21 9.11 8.48
N TYR A 603 -10.23 9.91 7.42
CA TYR A 603 -11.18 11.00 7.28
C TYR A 603 -11.82 10.93 5.91
N LEU A 604 -13.14 11.03 5.88
CA LEU A 604 -13.84 11.22 4.62
C LEU A 604 -13.61 12.65 4.11
N PRO A 605 -13.65 12.87 2.78
CA PRO A 605 -13.51 14.21 2.23
C PRO A 605 -14.60 15.16 2.76
N TYR A 606 -14.19 16.26 3.40
CA TYR A 606 -15.11 17.29 3.91
C TYR A 606 -16.11 17.86 2.87
N PRO A 607 -15.84 17.89 1.54
CA PRO A 607 -16.85 18.30 0.56
C PRO A 607 -18.11 17.43 0.58
N LEU A 608 -18.03 16.20 1.10
CA LEU A 608 -19.15 15.28 1.20
C LEU A 608 -20.10 15.60 2.37
N GLU A 609 -19.84 16.64 3.17
CA GLU A 609 -20.75 17.09 4.23
C GLU A 609 -22.05 17.74 3.70
N VAL A 610 -22.12 18.01 2.40
CA VAL A 610 -23.29 18.65 1.78
C VAL A 610 -24.46 17.66 1.73
N TRP A 611 -25.59 18.04 2.31
CA TRP A 611 -26.79 17.20 2.29
C TRP A 611 -27.25 16.93 0.86
N ARG A 612 -27.45 15.64 0.55
CA ARG A 612 -27.98 15.14 -0.71
C ARG A 612 -28.94 14.00 -0.42
N GLU A 613 -29.98 13.90 -1.23
CA GLU A 613 -30.93 12.81 -1.13
C GLU A 613 -30.31 11.53 -1.72
N SER A 614 -30.20 10.49 -0.90
CA SER A 614 -29.71 9.18 -1.30
C SER A 614 -30.85 8.17 -1.32
N ASN A 615 -31.19 7.68 -2.51
CA ASN A 615 -32.21 6.63 -2.66
C ASN A 615 -31.80 5.35 -1.92
N ARG A 616 -30.50 5.03 -1.86
CA ARG A 616 -29.97 3.86 -1.15
C ARG A 616 -30.13 4.02 0.37
N ALA A 617 -29.78 5.20 0.89
CA ALA A 617 -29.97 5.50 2.31
C ALA A 617 -31.45 5.45 2.72
N ILE A 618 -32.34 5.98 1.89
CA ILE A 618 -33.79 5.93 2.15
C ILE A 618 -34.30 4.49 2.15
N ARG A 619 -33.88 3.66 1.17
CA ARG A 619 -34.27 2.24 1.10
C ARG A 619 -33.85 1.45 2.35
N HIS A 620 -32.66 1.74 2.88
CA HIS A 620 -32.04 0.94 3.95
C HIS A 620 -31.92 1.66 5.30
N GLN A 621 -32.70 2.72 5.51
CA GLN A 621 -32.66 3.57 6.72
C GLN A 621 -32.71 2.77 8.03
N ALA A 622 -33.47 1.67 8.07
CA ALA A 622 -33.66 0.84 9.26
C ALA A 622 -32.40 0.08 9.72
N ILE A 623 -31.41 -0.07 8.84
CA ILE A 623 -30.19 -0.84 9.10
C ILE A 623 -28.92 0.00 8.97
N LEU A 624 -29.02 1.31 8.74
CA LEU A 624 -27.85 2.19 8.77
C LEU A 624 -27.29 2.26 10.20
N SER A 625 -25.98 2.09 10.32
CA SER A 625 -25.23 2.19 11.58
C SER A 625 -25.38 3.56 12.25
N ILE A 626 -25.40 4.62 11.44
CA ILE A 626 -25.61 6.01 11.82
C ILE A 626 -26.60 6.62 10.83
N GLN A 627 -27.54 7.41 11.33
CA GLN A 627 -28.54 8.03 10.47
C GLN A 627 -28.00 9.29 9.78
N PRO A 628 -28.43 9.61 8.54
CA PRO A 628 -27.91 10.75 7.80
C PRO A 628 -28.05 12.10 8.51
N TRP A 629 -29.11 12.29 9.32
CA TRP A 629 -29.35 13.51 10.11
C TRP A 629 -28.60 13.53 11.46
N ASP A 630 -28.06 12.40 11.90
CA ASP A 630 -27.32 12.23 13.16
C ASP A 630 -25.79 12.22 12.90
N ALA A 631 -25.33 13.03 11.93
CA ALA A 631 -23.95 13.16 11.44
C ALA A 631 -23.46 12.15 10.37
N GLY A 632 -24.31 11.27 9.85
CA GLY A 632 -23.92 10.27 8.83
C GLY A 632 -23.83 10.76 7.38
N ILE A 633 -24.07 12.04 7.07
CA ILE A 633 -24.22 12.51 5.68
C ILE A 633 -22.97 12.29 4.83
N THR A 634 -21.78 12.51 5.40
CA THR A 634 -20.50 12.33 4.72
C THR A 634 -20.28 10.87 4.36
N ALA A 635 -20.63 9.96 5.28
CA ALA A 635 -20.57 8.51 5.06
C ALA A 635 -21.56 8.05 4.00
N VAL A 636 -22.79 8.58 3.99
CA VAL A 636 -23.81 8.29 2.96
C VAL A 636 -23.32 8.70 1.59
N ASN A 637 -22.89 9.96 1.43
CA ASN A 637 -22.39 10.47 0.15
C ASN A 637 -21.15 9.69 -0.34
N GLY A 638 -20.21 9.38 0.56
CA GLY A 638 -19.05 8.56 0.23
C GLY A 638 -19.43 7.15 -0.21
N SER A 639 -20.45 6.56 0.42
CA SER A 639 -20.94 5.22 0.09
C SER A 639 -21.68 5.17 -1.25
N ASP A 640 -22.40 6.23 -1.62
CA ASP A 640 -23.00 6.34 -2.95
C ASP A 640 -21.92 6.44 -4.04
N ILE A 641 -20.88 7.24 -3.82
CA ILE A 641 -19.72 7.30 -4.73
C ILE A 641 -19.11 5.92 -4.91
N VAL A 642 -18.91 5.15 -3.84
CA VAL A 642 -18.33 3.79 -3.92
C VAL A 642 -19.25 2.84 -4.69
N ALA A 643 -20.55 2.90 -4.43
CA ALA A 643 -21.55 2.06 -5.08
C ALA A 643 -21.67 2.34 -6.59
N ASP A 644 -21.49 3.60 -7.00
CA ASP A 644 -21.48 4.00 -8.42
C ASP A 644 -20.10 3.74 -9.06
N TRP A 645 -19.02 3.87 -8.30
CA TRP A 645 -17.64 3.64 -8.77
C TRP A 645 -17.39 2.20 -9.20
N VAL A 646 -17.84 1.22 -8.42
CA VAL A 646 -17.70 -0.21 -8.77
C VAL A 646 -18.50 -0.61 -10.03
N GLN A 647 -19.48 0.23 -10.42
CA GLN A 647 -20.27 0.09 -11.64
C GLN A 647 -19.66 0.86 -12.83
N GLY A 648 -18.45 1.41 -12.69
CA GLY A 648 -17.78 2.13 -13.77
C GLY A 648 -18.00 3.64 -13.77
N GLY A 649 -18.52 4.23 -12.69
CA GLY A 649 -18.71 5.69 -12.58
C GLY A 649 -17.42 6.51 -12.81
N SER A 650 -17.57 7.73 -13.31
CA SER A 650 -16.45 8.63 -13.64
C SER A 650 -16.02 9.46 -12.43
N MET A 651 -14.71 9.61 -12.21
CA MET A 651 -14.19 10.50 -11.17
C MET A 651 -14.65 11.94 -11.41
N ARG A 652 -14.67 12.39 -12.67
CA ARG A 652 -15.11 13.73 -13.05
C ARG A 652 -16.56 13.99 -12.69
N ASP A 653 -17.42 13.00 -12.93
CA ASP A 653 -18.84 13.12 -12.62
C ASP A 653 -19.06 13.21 -11.12
N PHE A 654 -18.27 12.49 -10.31
CA PHE A 654 -18.34 12.60 -8.85
C PHE A 654 -17.85 13.97 -8.34
N GLU A 655 -16.77 14.52 -8.90
CA GLU A 655 -16.30 15.86 -8.53
C GLU A 655 -17.40 16.91 -8.78
N LEU A 656 -18.05 16.85 -9.95
CA LEU A 656 -19.14 17.76 -10.33
C LEU A 656 -20.42 17.50 -9.53
N SER A 657 -20.73 16.23 -9.30
CA SER A 657 -21.99 15.83 -8.67
C SER A 657 -21.96 16.00 -7.18
N PHE A 658 -20.81 15.86 -6.50
CA PHE A 658 -20.73 15.93 -5.03
C PHE A 658 -20.02 17.19 -4.52
N GLY A 659 -19.11 17.79 -5.29
CA GLY A 659 -18.47 19.06 -4.95
C GLY A 659 -19.33 20.29 -5.24
N ASP A 660 -18.89 21.45 -4.73
CA ASP A 660 -19.40 22.78 -5.12
C ASP A 660 -18.26 23.81 -5.21
N ASP A 661 -18.53 25.01 -5.72
CA ASP A 661 -17.53 26.08 -5.89
C ASP A 661 -16.81 26.48 -4.58
N ARG A 662 -17.47 26.30 -3.42
CA ARG A 662 -16.92 26.62 -2.11
C ARG A 662 -16.18 25.44 -1.48
N ARG A 663 -16.55 24.22 -1.85
CA ARG A 663 -16.02 22.94 -1.35
C ARG A 663 -15.81 22.00 -2.54
N PRO A 664 -14.75 22.23 -3.35
CA PRO A 664 -14.48 21.37 -4.49
C PRO A 664 -14.05 20.00 -3.98
N LEU A 665 -14.73 18.95 -4.45
CA LEU A 665 -14.26 17.57 -4.33
C LEU A 665 -13.23 17.32 -5.45
N THR A 666 -12.16 16.61 -5.14
CA THR A 666 -11.06 16.34 -6.09
C THR A 666 -10.85 14.84 -6.30
N GLY A 667 -10.36 14.46 -7.48
CA GLY A 667 -10.05 13.08 -7.84
C GLY A 667 -9.11 12.41 -6.84
N GLY A 668 -8.08 13.11 -6.34
CA GLY A 668 -7.18 12.57 -5.31
C GLY A 668 -7.85 12.32 -3.96
N GLN A 669 -8.81 13.15 -3.55
CA GLN A 669 -9.61 12.90 -2.34
C GLN A 669 -10.50 11.65 -2.51
N ILE A 670 -11.14 11.51 -3.68
CA ILE A 670 -11.95 10.33 -4.01
C ILE A 670 -11.06 9.08 -4.05
N ALA A 671 -9.94 9.12 -4.77
CA ALA A 671 -9.00 8.00 -4.88
C ALA A 671 -8.41 7.60 -3.52
N GLY A 672 -8.12 8.57 -2.65
CA GLY A 672 -7.69 8.30 -1.26
C GLY A 672 -8.78 7.58 -0.46
N MET A 673 -10.02 8.08 -0.52
CA MET A 673 -11.17 7.44 0.13
C MET A 673 -11.40 6.01 -0.38
N LEU A 674 -11.40 5.80 -1.70
CA LEU A 674 -11.58 4.48 -2.31
C LEU A 674 -10.49 3.49 -1.90
N ARG A 675 -9.22 3.92 -1.88
CA ARG A 675 -8.09 3.11 -1.42
C ARG A 675 -8.25 2.69 0.03
N ASP A 676 -8.65 3.63 0.87
CA ASP A 676 -8.86 3.40 2.30
C ASP A 676 -9.99 2.41 2.56
N LEU A 677 -11.11 2.58 1.86
CA LEU A 677 -12.26 1.68 1.93
C LEU A 677 -11.94 0.29 1.38
N ALA A 678 -11.19 0.19 0.28
CA ALA A 678 -10.76 -1.11 -0.27
C ALA A 678 -9.83 -1.88 0.69
N ALA A 679 -8.89 -1.17 1.34
CA ALA A 679 -8.02 -1.76 2.34
C ALA A 679 -8.82 -2.25 3.56
N PHE A 680 -9.77 -1.44 4.03
CA PHE A 680 -10.65 -1.84 5.14
C PHE A 680 -11.54 -3.04 4.74
N MET A 681 -12.13 -3.02 3.55
CA MET A 681 -12.95 -4.11 3.02
C MET A 681 -12.17 -5.43 2.97
N SER A 682 -10.88 -5.37 2.61
CA SER A 682 -9.98 -6.54 2.65
C SER A 682 -9.82 -7.05 4.09
N GLY A 683 -9.51 -6.15 5.03
CA GLY A 683 -9.38 -6.49 6.44
C GLY A 683 -10.65 -7.07 7.08
N LEU A 684 -11.84 -6.60 6.65
CA LEU A 684 -13.12 -7.21 7.04
C LEU A 684 -13.27 -8.63 6.50
N GLY A 685 -12.76 -8.89 5.29
CA GLY A 685 -12.68 -10.24 4.75
C GLY A 685 -11.89 -11.17 5.66
N ASP A 686 -10.72 -10.74 6.14
CA ASP A 686 -9.86 -11.56 7.00
C ASP A 686 -10.51 -11.83 8.36
N VAL A 687 -11.17 -10.81 8.94
CA VAL A 687 -11.95 -10.97 10.17
C VAL A 687 -13.11 -11.94 9.97
N LEU A 688 -13.83 -11.85 8.85
CA LEU A 688 -14.97 -12.72 8.57
C LEU A 688 -14.54 -14.16 8.23
N GLU A 689 -13.39 -14.34 7.58
CA GLU A 689 -12.78 -15.65 7.38
C GLU A 689 -12.46 -16.31 8.73
N ALA A 690 -11.77 -15.59 9.61
CA ALA A 690 -11.46 -16.10 10.96
C ALA A 690 -12.72 -16.44 11.76
N LEU A 691 -13.80 -15.67 11.65
CA LEU A 691 -15.09 -15.99 12.29
C LEU A 691 -15.76 -17.27 11.75
N THR A 692 -15.49 -17.63 10.48
CA THR A 692 -16.11 -18.79 9.81
C THR A 692 -15.23 -20.04 9.76
N ALA A 693 -14.04 -20.00 10.38
CA ALA A 693 -13.11 -21.12 10.46
C ALA A 693 -13.64 -22.30 11.31
N THR A 694 -13.24 -23.52 10.96
CA THR A 694 -13.63 -24.79 11.61
C THR A 694 -13.00 -25.02 12.97
N THR A 695 -11.89 -24.35 13.27
CA THR A 695 -11.08 -24.52 14.49
C THR A 695 -11.60 -23.76 15.72
N ASN A 696 -12.69 -22.99 15.60
CA ASN A 696 -13.18 -22.03 16.61
C ASN A 696 -13.88 -22.62 17.84
N ALA A 697 -13.37 -23.70 18.44
CA ALA A 697 -13.93 -24.31 19.65
C ALA A 697 -13.78 -23.45 20.93
N HIS A 698 -13.13 -22.28 20.86
CA HIS A 698 -12.71 -21.49 22.03
C HIS A 698 -13.08 -20.00 22.00
N LEU A 699 -13.99 -19.55 21.12
CA LEU A 699 -14.48 -18.17 21.17
C LEU A 699 -15.33 -17.96 22.44
N PRO A 700 -15.13 -16.89 23.22
CA PRO A 700 -15.90 -16.63 24.42
C PRO A 700 -17.40 -16.48 24.11
N ALA A 701 -18.25 -16.89 25.05
CA ALA A 701 -19.71 -16.98 24.94
C ALA A 701 -20.45 -15.68 24.54
N LEU A 702 -19.73 -14.56 24.41
CA LEU A 702 -20.22 -13.27 23.93
C LEU A 702 -20.33 -13.17 22.41
N LEU A 703 -19.71 -14.10 21.66
CA LEU A 703 -19.99 -14.28 20.24
C LEU A 703 -21.24 -15.16 20.09
N THR A 704 -22.41 -14.53 20.00
CA THR A 704 -23.68 -15.14 19.55
C THR A 704 -23.63 -15.71 18.12
N LEU A 705 -22.47 -15.61 17.47
CA LEU A 705 -22.11 -16.24 16.20
C LEU A 705 -21.08 -17.35 16.45
N VAL A 706 -21.43 -18.42 17.16
CA VAL A 706 -20.95 -19.74 16.72
C VAL A 706 -21.97 -20.17 15.69
N PRO A 707 -21.73 -19.89 14.39
CA PRO A 707 -22.71 -20.20 13.38
C PRO A 707 -22.96 -21.70 13.38
N SER A 708 -24.23 -22.12 13.35
CA SER A 708 -24.56 -23.46 12.85
C SER A 708 -23.94 -23.62 11.45
N ASP A 709 -23.74 -24.85 10.99
CA ASP A 709 -23.14 -25.11 9.67
C ASP A 709 -23.84 -24.31 8.55
N ASP A 710 -25.16 -24.14 8.65
CA ASP A 710 -25.94 -23.30 7.74
C ASP A 710 -25.54 -21.81 7.79
N VAL A 711 -25.41 -21.21 8.98
CA VAL A 711 -25.02 -19.80 9.11
C VAL A 711 -23.58 -19.59 8.62
N ARG A 712 -22.71 -20.58 8.80
CA ARG A 712 -21.32 -20.51 8.35
C ARG A 712 -21.24 -20.47 6.83
N ARG A 713 -22.00 -21.35 6.17
CA ARG A 713 -22.11 -21.38 4.71
C ARG A 713 -22.61 -20.05 4.16
N GLU A 714 -23.62 -19.46 4.80
CA GLU A 714 -24.16 -18.16 4.41
C GLU A 714 -23.14 -17.01 4.58
N LEU A 715 -22.41 -16.97 5.70
CA LEU A 715 -21.36 -15.98 5.92
C LEU A 715 -20.18 -16.11 4.95
N ARG A 716 -19.84 -17.33 4.51
CA ARG A 716 -18.82 -17.56 3.47
C ARG A 716 -19.25 -16.95 2.12
N ARG A 717 -20.55 -16.89 1.81
CA ARG A 717 -21.06 -16.19 0.61
C ARG A 717 -20.80 -14.69 0.69
N LEU A 718 -21.02 -14.09 1.86
CA LEU A 718 -20.72 -12.67 2.11
C LEU A 718 -19.22 -12.39 2.04
N LEU A 719 -18.39 -13.26 2.64
CA LEU A 719 -16.91 -13.18 2.57
C LEU A 719 -16.40 -13.09 1.13
N ARG A 720 -16.87 -14.00 0.26
CA ARG A 720 -16.47 -14.00 -1.16
C ARG A 720 -16.84 -12.68 -1.83
N ARG A 721 -18.03 -12.13 -1.55
CA ARG A 721 -18.45 -10.85 -2.12
C ARG A 721 -17.59 -9.70 -1.58
N ILE A 722 -17.30 -9.66 -0.29
CA ILE A 722 -16.42 -8.64 0.33
C ILE A 722 -15.03 -8.63 -0.33
N ARG A 723 -14.41 -9.80 -0.51
CA ARG A 723 -13.09 -9.92 -1.18
C ARG A 723 -13.11 -9.42 -2.62
N GLN A 724 -14.17 -9.73 -3.34
CA GLN A 724 -14.37 -9.26 -4.71
C GLN A 724 -14.58 -7.75 -4.77
N LEU A 725 -15.38 -7.21 -3.85
CA LEU A 725 -15.64 -5.79 -3.74
C LEU A 725 -14.38 -5.00 -3.44
N ALA A 726 -13.50 -5.48 -2.56
CA ALA A 726 -12.23 -4.82 -2.30
C ALA A 726 -11.41 -4.62 -3.59
N ARG A 727 -11.37 -5.64 -4.47
CA ARG A 727 -10.73 -5.54 -5.80
C ARG A 727 -11.47 -4.55 -6.69
N GLN A 728 -12.80 -4.62 -6.77
CA GLN A 728 -13.60 -3.70 -7.60
C GLN A 728 -13.48 -2.24 -7.14
N ILE A 729 -13.46 -1.96 -5.84
CA ILE A 729 -13.29 -0.60 -5.30
C ILE A 729 -11.91 -0.05 -5.69
N THR A 730 -10.88 -0.88 -5.67
CA THR A 730 -9.51 -0.47 -6.04
C THR A 730 -9.42 0.00 -7.49
N VAL A 731 -10.12 -0.67 -8.42
CA VAL A 731 -9.98 -0.42 -9.86
C VAL A 731 -11.16 0.33 -10.50
N GLY A 732 -12.33 0.31 -9.87
CA GLY A 732 -13.56 0.93 -10.37
C GLY A 732 -14.14 0.28 -11.61
N ILE A 733 -14.04 -1.04 -11.74
CA ILE A 733 -14.47 -1.78 -12.92
C ILE A 733 -15.54 -2.80 -12.51
N PRO A 734 -16.63 -2.94 -13.30
CA PRO A 734 -17.63 -3.97 -13.11
C PRO A 734 -17.04 -5.38 -13.06
N GLU A 735 -17.75 -6.28 -12.40
CA GLU A 735 -17.25 -7.62 -12.13
C GLU A 735 -17.03 -8.42 -13.43
N GLU A 736 -17.97 -8.32 -14.37
CA GLU A 736 -17.96 -9.09 -15.62
C GLU A 736 -16.74 -8.83 -16.50
N VAL A 737 -16.13 -7.63 -16.41
CA VAL A 737 -14.98 -7.22 -17.25
C VAL A 737 -13.67 -7.10 -16.47
N LEU A 738 -13.67 -7.50 -15.19
CA LEU A 738 -12.49 -7.40 -14.32
C LEU A 738 -11.29 -8.23 -14.83
N TRP A 739 -11.55 -9.31 -15.57
CA TRP A 739 -10.53 -10.18 -16.17
C TRP A 739 -9.66 -9.45 -17.20
N MET A 740 -10.17 -8.38 -17.83
CA MET A 740 -9.44 -7.62 -18.86
C MET A 740 -8.19 -6.92 -18.32
N LEU A 741 -8.12 -6.70 -17.00
CA LEU A 741 -6.92 -6.19 -16.33
C LEU A 741 -5.73 -7.16 -16.37
N GLU A 742 -5.98 -8.44 -16.63
CA GLU A 742 -4.96 -9.49 -16.71
C GLU A 742 -4.35 -9.60 -18.12
N LEU A 743 -4.72 -8.69 -19.04
CA LEU A 743 -4.11 -8.59 -20.36
C LEU A 743 -2.86 -7.70 -20.29
N ASP A 744 -1.69 -8.33 -20.41
CA ASP A 744 -0.41 -7.64 -20.41
C ASP A 744 0.18 -7.47 -21.82
N ASP A 745 1.01 -6.45 -21.98
CA ASP A 745 1.84 -6.24 -23.16
C ASP A 745 3.04 -7.21 -23.22
N ALA A 746 3.92 -7.04 -24.21
CA ALA A 746 5.10 -7.89 -24.35
C ALA A 746 6.11 -7.76 -23.19
N ASN A 747 6.07 -6.65 -22.44
CA ASN A 747 6.94 -6.35 -21.31
C ASN A 747 6.33 -6.76 -19.96
N GLY A 748 5.10 -7.25 -19.95
CA GLY A 748 4.38 -7.62 -18.72
C GLY A 748 3.69 -6.44 -18.04
N GLU A 749 3.46 -5.33 -18.76
CA GLU A 749 2.72 -4.18 -18.25
C GLU A 749 1.23 -4.27 -18.64
N PRO A 750 0.29 -3.79 -17.80
CA PRO A 750 -1.13 -3.79 -18.11
C PRO A 750 -1.42 -3.11 -19.44
N LEU A 751 -2.02 -3.86 -20.37
CA LEU A 751 -2.23 -3.39 -21.74
C LEU A 751 -3.43 -2.44 -21.86
N LEU A 752 -4.50 -2.74 -21.11
CA LEU A 752 -5.75 -1.99 -21.16
C LEU A 752 -5.86 -1.00 -19.99
N LYS A 753 -6.28 0.23 -20.28
CA LYS A 753 -6.65 1.24 -19.29
C LYS A 753 -8.10 1.03 -18.83
N ARG A 754 -8.45 1.55 -17.65
CA ARG A 754 -9.82 1.52 -17.10
C ARG A 754 -10.87 2.03 -18.11
N SER A 755 -10.63 3.19 -18.71
CA SER A 755 -11.54 3.79 -19.70
C SER A 755 -11.74 2.92 -20.95
N GLU A 756 -10.70 2.21 -21.38
CA GLU A 756 -10.77 1.28 -22.52
C GLU A 756 -11.60 0.04 -22.18
N ILE A 757 -11.47 -0.48 -20.95
CA ILE A 757 -12.27 -1.61 -20.44
C ILE A 757 -13.75 -1.21 -20.32
N LEU A 758 -14.03 -0.02 -19.78
CA LEU A 758 -15.40 0.47 -19.64
C LEU A 758 -16.05 0.72 -21.00
N ALA A 759 -15.30 1.25 -21.98
CA ALA A 759 -15.79 1.38 -23.35
C ALA A 759 -16.11 0.01 -23.97
N LEU A 760 -15.28 -1.01 -23.75
CA LEU A 760 -15.60 -2.38 -24.19
C LEU A 760 -16.87 -2.90 -23.53
N ASN A 761 -17.04 -2.68 -22.22
CA ASN A 761 -18.23 -3.10 -21.48
C ASN A 761 -19.50 -2.44 -21.99
N GLN A 762 -19.47 -1.13 -22.29
CA GLN A 762 -20.60 -0.37 -22.83
C GLN A 762 -21.04 -0.84 -24.23
N HIS A 763 -20.14 -1.49 -24.97
CA HIS A 763 -20.42 -2.11 -26.27
C HIS A 763 -20.67 -3.63 -26.12
N ASP A 764 -21.02 -4.10 -24.92
CA ASP A 764 -21.34 -5.49 -24.56
C ASP A 764 -20.18 -6.48 -24.82
N ILE A 765 -18.94 -6.02 -24.85
CA ILE A 765 -17.76 -6.89 -24.98
C ILE A 765 -17.31 -7.26 -23.57
N THR A 766 -17.85 -8.36 -23.05
CA THR A 766 -17.65 -8.77 -21.66
C THR A 766 -16.83 -10.04 -21.51
N SER A 767 -16.65 -10.79 -22.61
CA SER A 767 -15.90 -12.06 -22.63
C SER A 767 -14.69 -12.02 -23.56
N LEU A 768 -13.78 -12.99 -23.39
CA LEU A 768 -12.66 -13.19 -24.30
C LEU A 768 -13.15 -13.55 -25.71
N GLU A 769 -14.27 -14.27 -25.80
CA GLU A 769 -14.95 -14.66 -27.04
C GLU A 769 -15.46 -13.43 -27.80
N ASP A 770 -16.07 -12.48 -27.09
CA ASP A 770 -16.52 -11.22 -27.70
C ASP A 770 -15.34 -10.42 -28.23
N LEU A 771 -14.23 -10.38 -27.47
CA LEU A 771 -13.03 -9.64 -27.85
C LEU A 771 -12.34 -10.22 -29.10
N LEU A 772 -12.38 -11.54 -29.27
CA LEU A 772 -11.77 -12.26 -30.38
C LEU A 772 -12.72 -12.55 -31.55
N GLY A 773 -14.03 -12.48 -31.31
CA GLY A 773 -15.08 -12.91 -32.22
C GLY A 773 -15.16 -12.04 -33.46
N ALA A 774 -15.15 -12.68 -34.64
CA ALA A 774 -15.30 -11.98 -35.92
C ALA A 774 -16.65 -11.23 -36.01
N GLY A 775 -17.69 -11.72 -35.34
CA GLY A 775 -19.02 -11.09 -35.29
C GLY A 775 -19.11 -9.81 -34.45
N ARG A 776 -18.18 -9.60 -33.51
CA ARG A 776 -18.13 -8.43 -32.61
C ARG A 776 -17.05 -7.42 -33.02
N ALA A 777 -16.45 -7.59 -34.20
CA ALA A 777 -15.34 -6.75 -34.65
C ALA A 777 -15.75 -5.29 -34.90
N ALA A 778 -17.01 -5.04 -35.26
CA ALA A 778 -17.54 -3.69 -35.41
C ALA A 778 -17.65 -2.99 -34.05
N ASP A 779 -18.27 -3.65 -33.07
CA ASP A 779 -18.44 -3.17 -31.70
C ASP A 779 -17.09 -2.89 -31.04
N PHE A 780 -16.11 -3.79 -31.21
CA PHE A 780 -14.74 -3.59 -30.72
C PHE A 780 -14.10 -2.34 -31.31
N ASN A 781 -14.24 -2.16 -32.63
CA ASN A 781 -13.65 -0.99 -33.29
C ASN A 781 -14.38 0.30 -32.90
N ALA A 782 -15.69 0.25 -32.65
CA ALA A 782 -16.46 1.39 -32.16
C ALA A 782 -15.99 1.80 -30.76
N ALA A 783 -15.96 0.85 -29.81
CA ALA A 783 -15.45 1.07 -28.45
C ALA A 783 -14.03 1.65 -28.45
N MET A 784 -13.10 1.05 -29.20
CA MET A 784 -11.71 1.53 -29.26
C MET A 784 -11.57 2.90 -29.94
N THR A 785 -12.52 3.30 -30.80
CA THR A 785 -12.49 4.62 -31.44
C THR A 785 -13.03 5.70 -30.50
N GLU A 786 -14.03 5.38 -29.69
CA GLU A 786 -14.59 6.28 -28.68
C GLU A 786 -13.55 6.77 -27.65
N VAL A 787 -12.60 5.91 -27.31
CA VAL A 787 -11.48 6.20 -26.40
C VAL A 787 -10.14 6.43 -27.12
N ASN A 788 -10.17 6.80 -28.41
CA ASN A 788 -8.99 7.18 -29.21
C ASN A 788 -7.82 6.18 -29.21
N VAL A 789 -8.08 4.89 -29.06
CA VAL A 789 -7.03 3.87 -29.02
C VAL A 789 -6.39 3.71 -30.41
N PRO A 790 -5.05 3.83 -30.54
CA PRO A 790 -4.36 3.68 -31.82
C PRO A 790 -4.50 2.27 -32.42
N GLN A 791 -4.49 2.16 -33.75
CA GLN A 791 -4.66 0.88 -34.46
C GLN A 791 -3.61 -0.17 -34.06
N GLU A 792 -2.36 0.25 -33.79
CA GLU A 792 -1.29 -0.62 -33.31
C GLU A 792 -1.63 -1.24 -31.95
N LYS A 793 -2.14 -0.43 -31.01
CA LYS A 793 -2.59 -0.91 -29.69
C LYS A 793 -3.80 -1.83 -29.82
N ARG A 794 -4.76 -1.54 -30.72
CA ARG A 794 -5.89 -2.45 -31.00
C ARG A 794 -5.43 -3.83 -31.47
N ALA A 795 -4.42 -3.88 -32.34
CA ALA A 795 -3.83 -5.13 -32.78
C ALA A 795 -3.12 -5.85 -31.62
N ALA A 796 -2.36 -5.12 -30.80
CA ALA A 796 -1.71 -5.66 -29.61
C ALA A 796 -2.72 -6.27 -28.62
N ILE A 797 -3.88 -5.62 -28.40
CA ILE A 797 -4.96 -6.14 -27.54
C ILE A 797 -5.43 -7.51 -28.03
N ARG A 798 -5.68 -7.66 -29.33
CA ARG A 798 -6.11 -8.94 -29.90
C ARG A 798 -5.01 -10.01 -29.85
N VAL A 799 -3.74 -9.61 -29.99
CA VAL A 799 -2.61 -10.53 -29.86
C VAL A 799 -2.44 -10.98 -28.41
N ALA A 800 -2.49 -10.05 -27.46
CA ALA A 800 -2.41 -10.34 -26.02
C ALA A 800 -3.57 -11.21 -25.56
N ALA A 801 -4.80 -10.93 -26.02
CA ALA A 801 -5.97 -11.77 -25.75
C ALA A 801 -5.77 -13.22 -26.24
N ARG A 802 -5.19 -13.42 -27.44
CA ARG A 802 -4.83 -14.75 -27.94
C ARG A 802 -3.69 -15.40 -27.15
N ALA A 803 -2.67 -14.63 -26.79
CA ALA A 803 -1.50 -15.11 -26.07
C ALA A 803 -1.81 -15.47 -24.60
N SER A 804 -2.66 -14.69 -23.93
CA SER A 804 -3.12 -14.90 -22.56
C SER A 804 -3.74 -16.29 -22.37
N ARG A 805 -4.49 -16.76 -23.38
CA ARG A 805 -5.12 -18.10 -23.41
C ARG A 805 -4.13 -19.27 -23.32
N VAL A 806 -2.91 -19.14 -23.86
CA VAL A 806 -1.91 -20.22 -23.96
C VAL A 806 -0.75 -20.02 -22.97
N LYS A 807 -0.31 -18.78 -22.79
CA LYS A 807 0.90 -18.42 -22.04
C LYS A 807 0.76 -18.68 -20.55
N ARG A 808 -0.45 -18.52 -19.97
CA ARG A 808 -0.70 -18.66 -18.52
C ARG A 808 -0.45 -20.08 -18.02
N THR A 809 -1.09 -21.09 -18.63
CA THR A 809 -0.89 -22.50 -18.25
C THR A 809 0.55 -22.96 -18.49
N ASP A 810 1.18 -22.56 -19.60
CA ASP A 810 2.59 -22.90 -19.87
C ASP A 810 3.56 -22.25 -18.88
N GLN A 811 3.33 -20.98 -18.50
CA GLN A 811 4.13 -20.30 -17.48
C GLN A 811 3.98 -20.96 -16.11
N ILE A 812 2.75 -21.29 -15.71
CA ILE A 812 2.46 -21.99 -14.46
C ILE A 812 3.15 -23.35 -14.46
N LYS A 813 2.96 -24.15 -15.53
CA LYS A 813 3.61 -25.46 -15.68
C LYS A 813 5.13 -25.34 -15.55
N ASN A 814 5.75 -24.40 -16.28
CA ASN A 814 7.21 -24.21 -16.24
C ASN A 814 7.70 -23.76 -14.86
N ARG A 815 6.95 -22.90 -14.17
CA ARG A 815 7.23 -22.50 -12.79
C ARG A 815 7.15 -23.70 -11.84
N LEU A 816 6.09 -24.50 -11.92
CA LEU A 816 5.93 -25.70 -11.11
C LEU A 816 7.03 -26.73 -11.36
N LEU A 817 7.46 -26.92 -12.61
CA LEU A 817 8.59 -27.79 -12.95
C LEU A 817 9.90 -27.30 -12.34
N LYS A 818 10.10 -25.98 -12.24
CA LYS A 818 11.26 -25.39 -11.57
C LYS A 818 11.20 -25.58 -10.06
N ASP A 819 10.05 -25.31 -9.45
CA ASP A 819 9.86 -25.29 -8.00
C ASP A 819 9.85 -26.72 -7.40
N LEU A 820 9.19 -27.66 -8.07
CA LEU A 820 9.08 -29.06 -7.64
C LEU A 820 10.10 -29.99 -8.30
N GLY A 821 10.95 -29.46 -9.20
CA GLY A 821 12.02 -30.19 -9.87
C GLY A 821 12.94 -30.97 -8.92
N PRO A 822 13.35 -30.40 -7.76
CA PRO A 822 14.17 -31.10 -6.77
C PRO A 822 13.47 -32.28 -6.06
N ILE A 823 12.13 -32.36 -6.10
CA ILE A 823 11.30 -33.31 -5.35
C ILE A 823 10.80 -34.46 -6.26
N GLN A 824 11.34 -34.58 -7.48
CA GLN A 824 11.04 -35.65 -8.45
C GLN A 824 9.57 -35.73 -8.93
N CYS A 825 8.80 -34.65 -8.87
CA CYS A 825 7.40 -34.61 -9.35
C CYS A 825 7.26 -34.25 -10.85
N GLN A 826 8.35 -34.24 -11.62
CA GLN A 826 8.38 -33.68 -12.99
C GLN A 826 7.46 -34.43 -13.96
N ASP A 827 7.46 -35.77 -13.90
CA ASP A 827 6.63 -36.60 -14.76
C ASP A 827 5.14 -36.42 -14.41
N LEU A 828 4.83 -36.35 -13.11
CA LEU A 828 3.47 -36.12 -12.63
C LEU A 828 2.91 -34.77 -13.11
N ILE A 829 3.71 -33.69 -13.05
CA ILE A 829 3.31 -32.36 -13.55
C ILE A 829 3.08 -32.40 -15.06
N ASN A 830 3.98 -33.05 -15.81
CA ASN A 830 3.83 -33.17 -17.26
C ASN A 830 2.56 -33.95 -17.63
N THR A 831 2.32 -35.08 -16.96
CA THR A 831 1.12 -35.89 -17.18
C THR A 831 -0.15 -35.11 -16.81
N TYR A 832 -0.18 -34.43 -15.67
CA TYR A 832 -1.33 -33.66 -15.23
C TYR A 832 -1.80 -32.64 -16.28
N PHE A 833 -0.91 -31.79 -16.78
CA PHE A 833 -1.29 -30.76 -17.77
C PHE A 833 -1.58 -31.30 -19.18
N THR A 834 -1.05 -32.48 -19.55
CA THR A 834 -1.18 -33.05 -20.91
C THR A 834 -2.28 -34.12 -21.04
N SER A 835 -2.62 -34.78 -19.93
CA SER A 835 -3.63 -35.84 -19.85
C SER A 835 -5.05 -35.36 -20.11
N ARG A 836 -5.92 -36.27 -20.57
CA ARG A 836 -7.34 -36.05 -20.85
C ARG A 836 -8.15 -37.29 -20.47
N GLU A 837 -9.45 -37.09 -20.29
CA GLU A 837 -10.44 -38.09 -19.89
C GLU A 837 -9.95 -38.91 -18.69
N THR A 838 -10.07 -40.23 -18.73
CA THR A 838 -9.66 -41.13 -17.63
C THR A 838 -8.19 -40.96 -17.22
N ILE A 839 -7.31 -40.58 -18.15
CA ILE A 839 -5.89 -40.33 -17.84
C ILE A 839 -5.75 -39.06 -16.98
N PHE A 840 -6.64 -38.07 -17.17
CA PHE A 840 -6.66 -36.86 -16.34
C PHE A 840 -7.18 -37.16 -14.93
N GLU A 841 -8.20 -37.99 -14.80
CA GLU A 841 -8.67 -38.49 -13.51
C GLU A 841 -7.55 -39.24 -12.75
N ASP A 842 -6.82 -40.13 -13.43
CA ASP A 842 -5.65 -40.81 -12.86
C ASP A 842 -4.55 -39.84 -12.42
N ALA A 843 -4.33 -38.78 -13.19
CA ALA A 843 -3.35 -37.75 -12.87
C ALA A 843 -3.77 -36.94 -11.64
N VAL A 844 -5.05 -36.55 -11.53
CA VAL A 844 -5.61 -35.87 -10.35
C VAL A 844 -5.45 -36.75 -9.11
N ALA A 845 -5.82 -38.04 -9.20
CA ALA A 845 -5.67 -38.99 -8.09
C ALA A 845 -4.21 -39.11 -7.63
N SER A 846 -3.28 -39.20 -8.59
CA SER A 846 -1.84 -39.26 -8.30
C SER A 846 -1.32 -37.98 -7.64
N CYS A 847 -1.85 -36.81 -8.03
CA CYS A 847 -1.52 -35.54 -7.39
C CYS A 847 -2.05 -35.46 -5.94
N LEU A 848 -3.27 -35.94 -5.68
CA LEU A 848 -3.86 -35.99 -4.34
C LEU A 848 -3.09 -36.94 -3.41
N ASP A 849 -2.71 -38.12 -3.90
CA ASP A 849 -1.87 -39.07 -3.16
C ASP A 849 -0.49 -38.48 -2.84
N CYS A 850 0.10 -37.75 -3.79
CA CYS A 850 1.40 -37.08 -3.61
C CYS A 850 1.39 -36.06 -2.44
N VAL A 851 0.24 -35.44 -2.14
CA VAL A 851 0.07 -34.51 -1.00
C VAL A 851 -0.61 -35.15 0.22
N GLU A 852 -0.68 -36.48 0.25
CA GLU A 852 -1.23 -37.27 1.36
C GLU A 852 -2.71 -36.98 1.65
N ILE A 853 -3.52 -36.78 0.61
CA ILE A 853 -4.99 -36.70 0.72
C ILE A 853 -5.57 -38.10 0.51
N THR A 854 -6.44 -38.52 1.41
CA THR A 854 -7.00 -39.89 1.36
C THR A 854 -8.18 -39.94 0.40
N ILE A 855 -8.14 -40.83 -0.59
CA ILE A 855 -9.31 -41.13 -1.43
C ILE A 855 -10.14 -42.19 -0.71
N LEU A 856 -11.34 -41.83 -0.27
CA LEU A 856 -12.27 -42.72 0.44
C LEU A 856 -12.99 -43.67 -0.53
N GLU A 857 -13.50 -43.11 -1.62
CA GLU A 857 -14.20 -43.83 -2.68
C GLU A 857 -13.78 -43.27 -4.04
N ARG A 858 -13.73 -44.14 -5.05
CA ARG A 858 -13.34 -43.79 -6.43
C ARG A 858 -14.29 -44.49 -7.39
N ASP A 859 -14.68 -43.81 -8.47
CA ASP A 859 -15.51 -44.43 -9.51
C ASP A 859 -14.85 -45.72 -10.04
N GLY A 860 -15.68 -46.75 -10.22
CA GLY A 860 -15.28 -48.06 -10.69
C GLY A 860 -16.39 -48.66 -11.55
N ASP A 861 -16.04 -49.62 -12.41
CA ASP A 861 -16.87 -50.17 -13.50
C ASP A 861 -18.31 -50.62 -13.15
N ALA A 862 -18.69 -50.67 -11.87
CA ALA A 862 -19.98 -51.16 -11.37
C ALA A 862 -20.97 -50.07 -10.90
N GLN A 863 -20.59 -48.78 -10.78
CA GLN A 863 -21.47 -47.74 -10.24
C GLN A 863 -21.85 -46.69 -11.29
N LEU A 864 -23.03 -46.86 -11.93
CA LEU A 864 -23.56 -45.85 -12.85
C LEU A 864 -23.74 -44.49 -12.15
N ARG A 865 -23.16 -43.43 -12.75
CA ARG A 865 -23.25 -42.03 -12.30
C ARG A 865 -22.63 -41.75 -10.92
N PHE A 866 -21.56 -42.44 -10.55
CA PHE A 866 -20.78 -42.09 -9.37
C PHE A 866 -19.83 -40.89 -9.66
N PRO A 867 -19.57 -39.99 -8.69
CA PRO A 867 -18.52 -38.97 -8.81
C PRO A 867 -17.13 -39.59 -8.90
N ASP A 868 -16.19 -38.97 -9.61
CA ASP A 868 -14.87 -39.58 -9.84
C ASP A 868 -14.14 -39.91 -8.52
N PHE A 869 -14.24 -39.02 -7.52
CA PHE A 869 -13.63 -39.23 -6.20
C PHE A 869 -14.53 -38.75 -5.06
N VAL A 870 -14.44 -39.45 -3.92
CA VAL A 870 -14.78 -38.91 -2.60
C VAL A 870 -13.50 -38.92 -1.78
N VAL A 871 -13.07 -37.76 -1.31
CA VAL A 871 -11.77 -37.60 -0.66
C VAL A 871 -11.90 -37.04 0.74
N ASP A 872 -11.04 -37.47 1.65
CA ASP A 872 -10.90 -36.91 2.99
C ASP A 872 -9.63 -36.05 3.04
N ILE A 873 -9.83 -34.74 3.11
CA ILE A 873 -8.74 -33.76 3.10
C ILE A 873 -8.27 -33.47 4.53
N ILE A 874 -9.23 -33.26 5.42
CA ILE A 874 -9.06 -33.16 6.87
C ILE A 874 -9.93 -34.23 7.51
N GLU A 875 -9.47 -34.81 8.61
CA GLU A 875 -10.07 -36.02 9.21
C GLU A 875 -11.59 -35.89 9.38
N ASN A 876 -12.36 -36.80 8.77
CA ASN A 876 -13.83 -36.86 8.81
C ASN A 876 -14.56 -35.71 8.07
N SER A 877 -13.95 -35.09 7.05
CA SER A 877 -14.58 -34.04 6.24
C SER A 877 -14.51 -34.40 4.75
N PRO A 878 -15.40 -35.28 4.28
CA PRO A 878 -15.37 -35.76 2.90
C PRO A 878 -15.80 -34.69 1.90
N VAL A 879 -15.13 -34.68 0.75
CA VAL A 879 -15.37 -33.81 -0.40
C VAL A 879 -15.61 -34.66 -1.64
N VAL A 880 -16.66 -34.34 -2.39
CA VAL A 880 -17.03 -35.03 -3.63
C VAL A 880 -16.37 -34.31 -4.79
N MET A 881 -15.62 -35.02 -5.64
CA MET A 881 -14.88 -34.43 -6.75
C MET A 881 -15.23 -35.09 -8.08
N GLU A 882 -15.30 -34.27 -9.12
CA GLU A 882 -15.51 -34.64 -10.51
C GLU A 882 -14.47 -33.93 -11.38
N SER A 883 -13.93 -34.61 -12.39
CA SER A 883 -12.94 -34.10 -13.32
C SER A 883 -13.53 -34.05 -14.72
N LYS A 884 -13.53 -32.86 -15.34
CA LYS A 884 -13.99 -32.66 -16.71
C LYS A 884 -12.83 -32.16 -17.56
N SER A 885 -12.57 -32.84 -18.67
CA SER A 885 -11.50 -32.46 -19.59
C SER A 885 -11.95 -32.41 -21.04
N LYS A 886 -11.34 -31.52 -21.83
CA LYS A 886 -11.67 -31.26 -23.25
C LYS A 886 -10.44 -31.28 -24.16
N GLU A 887 -10.65 -31.64 -25.43
CA GLU A 887 -9.62 -31.58 -26.46
C GLU A 887 -9.34 -30.14 -26.95
N GLY A 888 -8.06 -29.84 -27.18
CA GLY A 888 -7.60 -28.52 -27.64
C GLY A 888 -7.96 -27.41 -26.64
N ASP A 889 -8.38 -26.27 -27.18
CA ASP A 889 -8.78 -25.09 -26.39
C ASP A 889 -10.28 -25.07 -26.03
N ARG A 890 -11.00 -26.20 -26.19
CA ARG A 890 -12.43 -26.25 -25.86
C ARG A 890 -12.63 -26.17 -24.35
N GLU A 891 -13.65 -25.43 -23.95
CA GLU A 891 -13.95 -25.17 -22.54
C GLU A 891 -14.98 -26.15 -22.00
N VAL A 892 -14.99 -26.35 -20.68
CA VAL A 892 -16.01 -27.16 -20.00
C VAL A 892 -17.28 -26.31 -19.86
N PRO A 893 -18.39 -26.65 -20.56
CA PRO A 893 -19.63 -25.89 -20.51
C PRO A 893 -20.35 -26.10 -19.16
N LEU A 894 -21.30 -25.21 -18.84
CA LEU A 894 -22.06 -25.23 -17.58
C LEU A 894 -22.57 -26.62 -17.18
N GLY A 895 -23.26 -27.31 -18.10
CA GLY A 895 -23.88 -28.61 -17.79
C GLY A 895 -22.87 -29.66 -17.31
N GLU A 896 -21.66 -29.65 -17.87
CA GLU A 896 -20.58 -30.53 -17.43
C GLU A 896 -19.92 -30.05 -16.14
N ALA A 897 -19.77 -28.73 -15.96
CA ALA A 897 -19.24 -28.13 -14.74
C ALA A 897 -20.13 -28.41 -13.50
N THR A 898 -21.43 -28.62 -13.71
CA THR A 898 -22.41 -28.90 -12.65
C THR A 898 -22.77 -30.38 -12.50
N ASP A 899 -22.25 -31.26 -13.35
CA ASP A 899 -22.62 -32.69 -13.40
C ASP A 899 -22.39 -33.43 -12.07
N VAL A 900 -21.37 -33.02 -11.32
CA VAL A 900 -21.07 -33.55 -9.98
C VAL A 900 -22.28 -33.49 -9.04
N GLY A 901 -23.15 -32.49 -9.19
CA GLY A 901 -24.36 -32.36 -8.40
C GLY A 901 -25.35 -33.50 -8.62
N GLY A 902 -25.59 -33.85 -9.88
CA GLY A 902 -26.48 -34.95 -10.25
C GLY A 902 -25.92 -36.30 -9.80
N LYS A 903 -24.60 -36.48 -9.92
CA LYS A 903 -23.89 -37.68 -9.45
C LYS A 903 -23.94 -37.80 -7.91
N ALA A 904 -23.64 -36.72 -7.19
CA ALA A 904 -23.69 -36.70 -5.73
C ALA A 904 -25.10 -36.98 -5.19
N ALA A 905 -26.13 -36.41 -5.81
CA ALA A 905 -27.53 -36.64 -5.42
C ALA A 905 -27.95 -38.11 -5.61
N ALA A 906 -27.51 -38.76 -6.71
CA ALA A 906 -27.82 -40.17 -6.99
C ALA A 906 -27.30 -41.14 -5.92
N HIS A 907 -26.25 -40.74 -5.20
CA HIS A 907 -25.57 -41.56 -4.19
C HIS A 907 -25.70 -41.03 -2.75
N GLY A 908 -26.54 -40.02 -2.52
CA GLY A 908 -26.75 -39.44 -1.18
C GLY A 908 -25.54 -38.67 -0.61
N LEU A 909 -24.66 -38.21 -1.48
CA LEU A 909 -23.44 -37.45 -1.16
C LEU A 909 -23.63 -35.93 -1.21
N ASN A 910 -24.82 -35.45 -1.59
CA ASN A 910 -25.17 -34.04 -1.73
C ASN A 910 -25.09 -33.19 -0.44
N ARG A 911 -24.86 -33.82 0.72
CA ARG A 911 -24.58 -33.16 2.00
C ARG A 911 -23.13 -32.72 2.15
N HIS A 912 -22.25 -33.17 1.26
CA HIS A 912 -20.82 -32.89 1.27
C HIS A 912 -20.48 -31.82 0.22
N PRO A 913 -19.42 -31.01 0.43
CA PRO A 913 -18.95 -30.08 -0.59
C PRO A 913 -18.61 -30.82 -1.89
N MET A 914 -19.05 -30.27 -3.01
CA MET A 914 -18.84 -30.80 -4.35
C MET A 914 -17.84 -29.93 -5.10
N VAL A 915 -16.95 -30.57 -5.85
CA VAL A 915 -15.88 -29.92 -6.59
C VAL A 915 -15.86 -30.45 -8.00
N THR A 916 -15.82 -29.56 -8.99
CA THR A 916 -15.55 -29.92 -10.38
C THR A 916 -14.22 -29.34 -10.82
N ILE A 917 -13.32 -30.16 -11.31
CA ILE A 917 -12.00 -29.79 -11.81
C ILE A 917 -12.10 -29.69 -13.34
N CYS A 918 -11.79 -28.53 -13.92
CA CYS A 918 -11.93 -28.28 -15.35
C CYS A 918 -10.57 -28.17 -16.05
N GLN A 919 -10.38 -28.94 -17.13
CA GLN A 919 -9.18 -28.94 -17.97
C GLN A 919 -9.54 -28.76 -19.47
N PRO A 920 -8.98 -27.79 -20.19
CA PRO A 920 -8.03 -26.78 -19.72
C PRO A 920 -8.70 -25.73 -18.81
N TYR A 921 -9.94 -25.34 -19.11
CA TYR A 921 -10.67 -24.30 -18.37
C TYR A 921 -12.17 -24.56 -18.35
N VAL A 922 -12.85 -24.00 -17.34
CA VAL A 922 -14.30 -23.83 -17.36
C VAL A 922 -14.69 -22.70 -18.33
N ALA A 923 -15.85 -22.84 -18.99
CA ALA A 923 -16.33 -21.81 -19.92
C ALA A 923 -16.57 -20.46 -19.22
N THR A 924 -16.29 -19.37 -19.91
CA THR A 924 -16.22 -18.01 -19.35
C THR A 924 -17.55 -17.52 -18.76
N ASP A 925 -18.67 -18.03 -19.24
CA ASP A 925 -20.02 -17.73 -18.74
C ASP A 925 -20.41 -18.52 -17.47
N VAL A 926 -19.67 -19.58 -17.14
CA VAL A 926 -19.97 -20.48 -16.03
C VAL A 926 -19.77 -19.83 -14.66
N PRO A 927 -18.66 -19.13 -14.35
CA PRO A 927 -18.44 -18.50 -13.04
C PRO A 927 -19.58 -17.60 -12.58
N GLY A 928 -20.14 -16.79 -13.49
CA GLY A 928 -21.30 -15.95 -13.19
C GLY A 928 -22.56 -16.75 -12.86
N LYS A 929 -22.76 -17.90 -13.51
CA LYS A 929 -23.92 -18.78 -13.32
C LYS A 929 -23.80 -19.63 -12.05
N ILE A 930 -22.62 -20.14 -11.73
CA ILE A 930 -22.36 -20.95 -10.52
C ILE A 930 -22.15 -20.10 -9.27
N LYS A 931 -22.10 -18.77 -9.39
CA LYS A 931 -21.99 -17.84 -8.25
C LYS A 931 -23.06 -18.11 -7.18
N ARG A 932 -24.22 -18.64 -7.58
CA ARG A 932 -25.34 -18.99 -6.67
C ARG A 932 -25.30 -20.41 -6.12
N ALA A 933 -24.35 -21.24 -6.53
CA ALA A 933 -24.22 -22.58 -6.00
C ALA A 933 -23.75 -22.52 -4.53
N GLN A 934 -24.40 -23.29 -3.66
CA GLN A 934 -24.10 -23.31 -2.22
C GLN A 934 -22.94 -24.24 -1.87
N ASP A 935 -22.85 -25.36 -2.58
CA ASP A 935 -21.98 -26.46 -2.22
C ASP A 935 -21.16 -26.95 -3.43
N LEU A 936 -21.07 -26.16 -4.51
CA LEU A 936 -20.26 -26.45 -5.69
C LEU A 936 -19.08 -25.48 -5.78
N SER A 937 -17.87 -26.03 -5.82
CA SER A 937 -16.66 -25.36 -6.25
C SER A 937 -16.29 -25.84 -7.66
N VAL A 938 -16.02 -24.93 -8.59
CA VAL A 938 -15.51 -25.26 -9.93
C VAL A 938 -14.12 -24.68 -10.06
N VAL A 939 -13.13 -25.54 -10.17
CA VAL A 939 -11.73 -25.20 -10.06
C VAL A 939 -11.04 -25.46 -11.39
N ASN A 940 -10.29 -24.50 -11.91
CA ASN A 940 -9.45 -24.77 -13.08
C ASN A 940 -8.27 -25.67 -12.67
N ALA A 941 -7.91 -26.61 -13.54
CA ALA A 941 -6.83 -27.54 -13.28
C ALA A 941 -5.50 -26.83 -12.94
N GLU A 942 -5.22 -25.67 -13.56
CA GLU A 942 -4.01 -24.88 -13.28
C GLU A 942 -3.99 -24.24 -11.88
N ASP A 943 -5.14 -23.82 -11.36
CA ASP A 943 -5.24 -23.29 -10.01
C ASP A 943 -4.98 -24.43 -9.02
N LEU A 944 -5.70 -25.55 -9.16
CA LEU A 944 -5.53 -26.73 -8.31
C LEU A 944 -4.07 -27.22 -8.29
N ALA A 945 -3.40 -27.28 -9.45
CA ALA A 945 -2.01 -27.71 -9.53
C ALA A 945 -1.07 -26.83 -8.67
N GLN A 946 -1.27 -25.52 -8.71
CA GLN A 946 -0.49 -24.58 -7.90
C GLN A 946 -0.79 -24.74 -6.41
N VAL A 947 -2.06 -24.97 -6.04
CA VAL A 947 -2.44 -25.20 -4.63
C VAL A 947 -1.82 -26.49 -4.09
N LEU A 948 -1.91 -27.59 -4.84
CA LEU A 948 -1.32 -28.87 -4.45
C LEU A 948 0.21 -28.76 -4.36
N ALA A 949 0.85 -28.00 -5.25
CA ALA A 949 2.28 -27.70 -5.15
C ALA A 949 2.62 -26.92 -3.87
N ALA A 950 1.83 -25.89 -3.53
CA ALA A 950 2.01 -25.14 -2.30
C ALA A 950 1.83 -26.02 -1.05
N LEU A 951 0.86 -26.92 -1.06
CA LEU A 951 0.64 -27.90 0.01
C LEU A 951 1.84 -28.86 0.12
N LYS A 952 2.33 -29.38 -1.02
CA LYS A 952 3.51 -30.27 -1.06
C LYS A 952 4.78 -29.61 -0.52
N LEU A 953 4.94 -28.31 -0.79
CA LEU A 953 6.06 -27.50 -0.33
C LEU A 953 5.89 -27.02 1.13
N GLY A 954 4.78 -27.35 1.79
CA GLY A 954 4.50 -26.93 3.17
C GLY A 954 4.18 -25.44 3.32
N ARG A 955 3.80 -24.76 2.23
CA ARG A 955 3.45 -23.32 2.24
C ARG A 955 2.04 -23.06 2.76
N ILE A 956 1.15 -24.06 2.70
CA ILE A 956 -0.22 -24.02 3.21
C ILE A 956 -0.52 -25.32 3.96
N THR A 957 -1.50 -25.30 4.87
CA THR A 957 -1.93 -26.50 5.61
C THR A 957 -3.08 -27.23 4.90
N LYS A 958 -3.38 -28.47 5.31
CA LYS A 958 -4.51 -29.25 4.77
C LYS A 958 -5.86 -28.58 5.08
N GLU A 959 -5.98 -27.93 6.23
CA GLU A 959 -7.16 -27.15 6.62
C GLU A 959 -7.37 -25.96 5.67
N ARG A 960 -6.29 -25.20 5.38
CA ARG A 960 -6.36 -24.08 4.44
C ARG A 960 -6.71 -24.54 3.02
N PHE A 961 -6.18 -25.69 2.60
CA PHE A 961 -6.56 -26.31 1.34
C PHE A 961 -8.03 -26.73 1.32
N TYR A 962 -8.53 -27.35 2.39
CA TYR A 962 -9.94 -27.71 2.53
C TYR A 962 -10.85 -26.49 2.42
N ASP A 963 -10.56 -25.41 3.15
CA ASP A 963 -11.35 -24.18 3.09
C ASP A 963 -11.35 -23.57 1.68
N TRP A 964 -10.20 -23.57 1.00
CA TRP A 964 -10.09 -23.07 -0.37
C TRP A 964 -10.88 -23.92 -1.38
N ILE A 965 -10.68 -25.24 -1.40
CA ILE A 965 -11.28 -26.12 -2.41
C ILE A 965 -12.79 -26.32 -2.20
N THR A 966 -13.26 -26.13 -0.97
CA THR A 966 -14.70 -26.17 -0.65
C THR A 966 -15.36 -24.79 -0.76
N THR A 967 -14.62 -23.75 -1.13
CA THR A 967 -15.18 -22.41 -1.36
C THR A 967 -16.14 -22.46 -2.56
N PRO A 968 -17.43 -22.14 -2.38
CA PRO A 968 -18.39 -22.20 -3.48
C PRO A 968 -18.10 -21.18 -4.59
N GLY A 969 -18.40 -21.52 -5.84
CA GLY A 969 -18.08 -20.72 -7.03
C GLY A 969 -16.77 -21.16 -7.68
N GLN A 970 -15.93 -20.20 -8.11
CA GLN A 970 -14.64 -20.50 -8.73
C GLN A 970 -13.50 -19.92 -7.89
N PRO A 971 -12.88 -20.69 -6.98
CA PRO A 971 -11.71 -20.23 -6.24
C PRO A 971 -10.48 -20.18 -7.14
N ARG A 972 -9.62 -19.17 -6.95
CA ARG A 972 -8.37 -18.98 -7.71
C ARG A 972 -7.15 -19.20 -6.82
N PHE A 973 -6.01 -19.56 -7.40
CA PHE A 973 -4.77 -19.75 -6.64
C PHE A 973 -4.38 -18.51 -5.82
N ASP A 974 -4.56 -17.31 -6.36
CA ASP A 974 -4.21 -16.05 -5.70
C ASP A 974 -5.00 -15.82 -4.40
N ASP A 975 -6.16 -16.45 -4.25
CA ASP A 975 -7.00 -16.32 -3.05
C ASP A 975 -6.34 -16.97 -1.81
N LEU A 976 -5.32 -17.84 -2.00
CA LEU A 976 -4.59 -18.51 -0.91
C LEU A 976 -3.48 -17.65 -0.29
N PHE A 977 -2.94 -16.65 -0.99
CA PHE A 977 -1.74 -15.92 -0.56
C PHE A 977 -1.97 -14.42 -0.41
N ARG A 978 -3.21 -13.97 -0.57
CA ARG A 978 -3.60 -12.66 -0.07
C ARG A 978 -3.57 -12.75 1.47
N PRO A 979 -2.83 -11.83 2.11
CA PRO A 979 -2.42 -11.95 3.52
C PRO A 979 -3.58 -12.04 4.49
#